data_AF-M4NFB2-F1
#
_entry.id   AF-M4NFB2-F1
#
_cell.length_a   1.000
_cell.length_b   1.000
_cell.length_c   1.000
_cell.angle_alpha   90.00
_cell.angle_beta   90.00
_cell.angle_gamma   90.00
#
_symmetry.space_group_name_H-M   'P 1'
#
loop_
_entity.id
_entity.type
_entity.pdbx_description
1 polymer ?
#
loop_
_entity_poly.entity_id
_entity_poly.type
_entity_poly.pdbx_seq_one_letter_code
_entity_poly.pdbx_strand_id
1 'polypeptide(L)'
;MTTTRRQIFENLTLARGRELASLFELDGLSSLSKDALVEALSRERSLEPEKVLCALSRDELTSICEALGLDTSGREKQLLIDRLLKHDAGTRERAAIYAISQEPASGTSPKGMNKKALTEADIRTKFITPALDKDKHGSWDVMTQLLEEHYFTKGRVIVRGQTVHRGEAKKADFILFYKPNIPIAVIEAKDNNHAVGDGMQQALDYAETLDLPFAYSSNGDAFLEHDRTPGANPVEREIRLDQFPNPDELWQRFSASKGYSKQQESITTYDYYDDGSGKQPRYYQVNAINRTVDAIARGEDRILLVMATGTGKTYTAFQIIWRLWKSGAKKRILFLVDRNILADQTKTNDFKPFGQAMTKITNRTVDKSYEIYLSLYQAVTGTEEASNIYKQFSPDFFDLIIVDECHRGSAAADAAWRQVLEYFASATQIGLTATPKETKDVSNIEYFGEPIYTYSLRQGITDGFLAPYKVVRIGLDKDLDGWRPEAGKLDKYGFEIEDREYNERDMDRNLVLDKRTELVAAKITEFLKATNRYAKTIVFCENIDHAERMRQALVNANPDLAAANSKYVMRITGDNNEGKAQLDNFIDPESTYPVIATTSQLMSTGVDAQTCHLIVLDKRINSMTEFKQIIGRGTRINEDYNKLFFTIMDFKRATALFADPGFDGDPVQIYEPREGDPVVPPDEPTGAGEEEPTDGIVVDPPPPVGPGGDPEPPKRYYVDDVEVSVAIERVQYLDADGRLITESLTDYTRKTVHKSFATLDDFLTRWNSADQKNALIKELAAQGIFLDELAAQVGADYDAFDLICHVAYNQPPLTRQERADGVKKRDVFGKYGDKARAVLEALLKKYADRGIQTMESMEILNVDPLRDFGTPIEIVQLFGGKAAYRAAIHHLENALYATAA
;
A
#
# COMPACT_ATOMS: atom_id res chain seq x y z
N MET A 1 -5.70 21.76 45.28
CA MET A 1 -4.92 20.53 45.50
C MET A 1 -5.57 19.43 44.71
N THR A 2 -4.85 18.64 43.90
CA THR A 2 -5.47 17.48 43.26
C THR A 2 -5.56 16.34 44.27
N THR A 3 -6.78 15.88 44.54
CA THR A 3 -7.07 14.77 45.47
C THR A 3 -6.24 13.53 45.12
N THR A 4 -6.03 13.28 43.83
CA THR A 4 -5.30 12.13 43.28
C THR A 4 -3.81 12.12 43.65
N ARG A 5 -3.14 13.27 43.67
CA ARG A 5 -1.70 13.35 44.00
C ARG A 5 -1.45 13.03 45.47
N ARG A 6 -2.33 13.47 46.36
CA ARG A 6 -2.28 13.12 47.78
C ARG A 6 -2.57 11.62 47.98
N GLN A 7 -3.58 11.09 47.28
CA GLN A 7 -3.95 9.67 47.34
C GLN A 7 -2.82 8.73 46.91
N ILE A 8 -1.99 9.12 45.93
CA ILE A 8 -0.80 8.34 45.55
C ILE A 8 0.14 8.15 46.75
N PHE A 9 0.43 9.21 47.50
CA PHE A 9 1.34 9.14 48.65
C PHE A 9 0.69 8.51 49.90
N GLU A 10 -0.62 8.64 50.09
CA GLU A 10 -1.35 8.01 51.21
C GLU A 10 -1.26 6.48 51.19
N ASN A 11 -1.25 5.90 49.98
CA ASN A 11 -1.15 4.47 49.72
C ASN A 11 0.27 3.90 49.85
N LEU A 12 1.28 4.75 50.08
CA LEU A 12 2.65 4.30 50.34
C LEU A 12 2.90 4.06 51.84
N THR A 13 3.85 3.18 52.15
CA THR A 13 4.33 3.01 53.53
C THR A 13 5.17 4.21 53.96
N LEU A 14 5.25 4.47 55.27
CA LEU A 14 6.07 5.56 55.80
C LEU A 14 7.55 5.42 55.42
N ALA A 15 8.08 4.20 55.42
CA ALA A 15 9.45 3.90 54.99
C ALA A 15 9.66 4.26 53.52
N ARG A 16 8.72 3.87 52.65
CA ARG A 16 8.78 4.17 51.22
C ARG A 16 8.65 5.66 50.91
N GLY A 17 7.78 6.37 51.62
CA GLY A 17 7.66 7.82 51.49
C GLY A 17 8.97 8.55 51.84
N ARG A 18 9.70 8.08 52.85
CA ARG A 18 11.01 8.63 53.23
C ARG A 18 12.09 8.30 52.19
N GLU A 19 12.05 7.10 51.62
CA GLU A 19 12.95 6.70 50.55
C GLU A 19 12.76 7.56 49.29
N LEU A 20 11.51 7.85 48.91
CA LEU A 20 11.21 8.78 47.83
C LEU A 20 11.68 10.20 48.16
N ALA A 21 11.46 10.68 49.39
CA ALA A 21 11.99 11.98 49.81
C ALA A 21 13.52 12.05 49.65
N SER A 22 14.24 10.98 50.00
CA SER A 22 15.69 10.89 49.80
C SER A 22 16.09 10.78 48.33
N LEU A 23 15.35 10.01 47.52
CA LEU A 23 15.61 9.82 46.08
C LEU A 23 15.50 11.13 45.30
N PHE A 24 14.63 12.04 45.75
CA PHE A 24 14.42 13.35 45.16
C PHE A 24 15.07 14.49 45.95
N GLU A 25 16.04 14.18 46.83
CA GLU A 25 16.87 15.16 47.56
C GLU A 25 16.06 16.20 48.38
N LEU A 26 14.96 15.76 49.01
CA LEU A 26 14.10 16.62 49.83
C LEU A 26 14.54 16.62 51.30
N ASP A 27 15.27 17.67 51.70
CA ASP A 27 15.82 17.83 53.05
C ASP A 27 14.75 18.03 54.13
N GLY A 28 15.02 17.53 55.34
CA GLY A 28 14.21 17.78 56.54
C GLY A 28 12.93 16.94 56.69
N LEU A 29 12.60 16.06 55.73
CA LEU A 29 11.37 15.26 55.76
C LEU A 29 11.49 13.92 56.52
N SER A 30 12.70 13.50 56.90
CA SER A 30 12.99 12.17 57.47
C SER A 30 12.39 11.94 58.87
N SER A 31 12.10 13.00 59.61
CA SER A 31 11.56 12.95 60.99
C SER A 31 10.04 13.13 61.08
N LEU A 32 9.36 13.35 59.93
CA LEU A 32 7.92 13.61 59.90
C LEU A 32 7.08 12.34 60.19
N SER A 33 5.89 12.57 60.76
CA SER A 33 4.82 11.57 60.83
C SER A 33 4.28 11.27 59.43
N LYS A 34 3.56 10.14 59.25
CA LYS A 34 3.04 9.72 57.93
C LYS A 34 2.19 10.80 57.29
N ASP A 35 1.23 11.37 58.02
CA ASP A 35 0.33 12.38 57.46
C ASP A 35 1.06 13.67 57.09
N ALA A 36 2.00 14.12 57.93
CA ALA A 36 2.81 15.30 57.65
C ALA A 36 3.76 15.10 56.45
N LEU A 37 4.30 13.88 56.29
CA LEU A 37 5.14 13.51 55.15
C LEU A 37 4.33 13.47 53.84
N VAL A 38 3.16 12.86 53.85
CA VAL A 38 2.23 12.84 52.70
C VAL A 38 1.83 14.25 52.30
N GLU A 39 1.51 15.10 53.28
CA GLU A 39 1.16 16.50 53.04
C GLU A 39 2.33 17.29 52.45
N ALA A 40 3.56 17.08 52.94
CA ALA A 40 4.75 17.72 52.38
C ALA A 40 5.02 17.26 50.93
N LEU A 41 5.06 15.95 50.67
CA LEU A 41 5.35 15.39 49.35
C LEU A 41 4.28 15.73 48.30
N SER A 42 3.00 15.79 48.71
CA SER A 42 1.90 16.16 47.81
C SER A 42 1.92 17.64 47.41
N ARG A 43 2.57 18.51 48.20
CA ARG A 43 2.70 19.96 47.93
C ARG A 43 3.98 20.33 47.18
N GLU A 44 4.98 19.45 47.15
CA GLU A 44 6.30 19.74 46.59
C GLU A 44 6.28 19.82 45.06
N ARG A 45 6.48 21.02 44.49
CA ARG A 45 6.26 21.25 43.05
C ARG A 45 7.29 20.56 42.17
N SER A 46 8.49 20.29 42.69
CA SER A 46 9.56 19.60 41.95
C SER A 46 9.29 18.12 41.70
N LEU A 47 8.38 17.51 42.47
CA LEU A 47 7.96 16.12 42.28
C LEU A 47 6.90 16.03 41.18
N GLU A 48 7.32 15.72 39.96
CA GLU A 48 6.38 15.43 38.87
C GLU A 48 5.73 14.05 39.07
N PRO A 49 4.39 13.91 38.93
CA PRO A 49 3.68 12.65 39.16
C PRO A 49 4.25 11.48 38.37
N GLU A 50 4.64 11.70 37.11
CA GLU A 50 5.22 10.67 36.25
C GLU A 50 6.55 10.15 36.81
N LYS A 51 7.45 11.04 37.25
CA LYS A 51 8.73 10.65 37.87
C LYS A 51 8.53 9.86 39.15
N VAL A 52 7.55 10.25 39.97
CA VAL A 52 7.22 9.53 41.21
C VAL A 52 6.68 8.14 40.89
N LEU A 53 5.74 8.02 39.96
CA LEU A 53 5.13 6.74 39.57
C LEU A 53 6.16 5.79 38.92
N CYS A 54 7.09 6.31 38.12
CA CYS A 54 8.19 5.53 37.55
C CYS A 54 9.12 4.94 38.61
N ALA A 55 9.27 5.61 39.76
CA ALA A 55 10.10 5.14 40.87
C ALA A 55 9.44 4.03 41.71
N LEU A 56 8.12 3.85 41.65
CA LEU A 56 7.37 2.84 42.41
C LEU A 56 7.52 1.44 41.82
N SER A 57 7.37 0.40 42.63
CA SER A 57 7.30 -0.98 42.13
C SER A 57 5.96 -1.25 41.45
N ARG A 58 5.88 -2.32 40.65
CA ARG A 58 4.62 -2.72 39.99
C ARG A 58 3.53 -3.05 41.02
N ASP A 59 3.89 -3.66 42.13
CA ASP A 59 2.94 -4.03 43.19
C ASP A 59 2.42 -2.78 43.90
N GLU A 60 3.29 -1.79 44.17
CA GLU A 60 2.89 -0.49 44.71
C GLU A 60 1.90 0.22 43.77
N LEU A 61 2.18 0.22 42.46
CA LEU A 61 1.28 0.80 41.46
C LEU A 61 -0.05 0.05 41.37
N THR A 62 -0.03 -1.28 41.50
CA THR A 62 -1.23 -2.13 41.49
C THR A 62 -2.12 -1.79 42.68
N SER A 63 -1.55 -1.69 43.90
CA SER A 63 -2.30 -1.31 45.09
C SER A 63 -2.88 0.10 45.01
N ILE A 64 -2.16 1.06 44.40
CA ILE A 64 -2.68 2.41 44.18
C ILE A 64 -3.84 2.39 43.17
N CYS A 65 -3.71 1.65 42.07
CA CYS A 65 -4.81 1.48 41.11
C CYS A 65 -6.04 0.84 41.75
N GLU A 66 -5.89 -0.21 42.56
CA GLU A 66 -7.00 -0.84 43.28
C GLU A 66 -7.69 0.13 44.25
N ALA A 67 -6.92 0.89 45.02
CA ALA A 67 -7.44 1.90 45.94
C ALA A 67 -8.21 3.02 45.23
N LEU A 68 -7.90 3.30 43.96
CA LEU A 68 -8.56 4.28 43.12
C LEU A 68 -9.65 3.68 42.21
N GLY A 69 -9.91 2.37 42.31
CA GLY A 69 -10.90 1.66 41.49
C GLY A 69 -10.53 1.56 40.00
N LEU A 70 -9.24 1.60 39.68
CA LEU A 70 -8.71 1.50 38.32
C LEU A 70 -8.39 0.04 37.95
N ASP A 71 -8.46 -0.27 36.65
CA ASP A 71 -8.09 -1.58 36.12
C ASP A 71 -6.61 -1.91 36.43
N THR A 72 -6.36 -3.12 36.89
CA THR A 72 -5.02 -3.66 37.20
C THR A 72 -4.58 -4.80 36.29
N SER A 73 -5.39 -5.13 35.26
CA SER A 73 -5.04 -6.10 34.23
C SER A 73 -3.78 -5.69 33.46
N GLY A 74 -3.01 -6.68 32.99
CA GLY A 74 -1.75 -6.47 32.24
C GLY A 74 -0.49 -6.68 33.08
N ARG A 75 0.56 -7.26 32.48
CA ARG A 75 1.83 -7.57 33.18
C ARG A 75 2.80 -6.39 33.21
N GLU A 76 2.61 -5.41 32.34
CA GLU A 76 3.54 -4.29 32.18
C GLU A 76 3.32 -3.19 33.22
N LYS A 77 4.42 -2.72 33.81
CA LYS A 77 4.43 -1.64 34.80
C LYS A 77 3.93 -0.32 34.21
N GLN A 78 4.28 -0.03 32.95
CA GLN A 78 3.95 1.23 32.28
C GLN A 78 2.45 1.43 32.13
N LEU A 79 1.70 0.35 31.89
CA LEU A 79 0.24 0.39 31.74
C LEU A 79 -0.47 0.93 33.00
N LEU A 80 0.04 0.57 34.19
CA LEU A 80 -0.50 1.07 35.47
C LEU A 80 -0.15 2.55 35.68
N ILE A 81 1.05 2.97 35.25
CA ILE A 81 1.48 4.37 35.30
C ILE A 81 0.58 5.23 34.41
N ASP A 82 0.34 4.81 33.17
CA ASP A 82 -0.47 5.54 32.21
C ASP A 82 -1.93 5.68 32.68
N ARG A 83 -2.48 4.63 33.31
CA ARG A 83 -3.81 4.66 33.92
C ARG A 83 -3.90 5.68 35.06
N LEU A 84 -2.89 5.72 35.93
CA LEU A 84 -2.83 6.67 37.04
C LEU A 84 -2.66 8.13 36.56
N LEU A 85 -1.85 8.34 35.52
CA LEU A 85 -1.67 9.66 34.90
C LEU A 85 -2.95 10.15 34.20
N LYS A 86 -3.64 9.27 33.46
CA LYS A 86 -4.95 9.57 32.85
C LYS A 86 -6.01 9.90 33.91
N HIS A 87 -6.02 9.17 35.02
CA HIS A 87 -6.93 9.44 36.13
C HIS A 87 -6.66 10.81 36.79
N ASP A 88 -5.39 11.18 37.02
CA ASP A 88 -5.05 12.53 37.54
C ASP A 88 -5.43 13.64 36.55
N ALA A 89 -5.22 13.45 35.24
CA ALA A 89 -5.63 14.39 34.20
C ALA A 89 -7.16 14.57 34.16
N GLY A 90 -7.93 13.48 34.10
CA GLY A 90 -9.39 13.54 34.11
C GLY A 90 -9.98 14.11 35.40
N THR A 91 -9.31 13.95 36.54
CA THR A 91 -9.73 14.57 37.81
C THR A 91 -9.46 16.08 37.80
N ARG A 92 -8.34 16.54 37.21
CA ARG A 92 -8.07 17.98 37.03
C ARG A 92 -9.08 18.63 36.10
N GLU A 93 -9.45 17.94 35.03
CA GLU A 93 -10.45 18.39 34.07
C GLU A 93 -11.83 18.49 34.72
N ARG A 94 -12.25 17.48 35.48
CA ARG A 94 -13.48 17.51 36.29
C ARG A 94 -13.47 18.60 37.37
N ALA A 95 -12.34 18.83 38.03
CA ALA A 95 -12.21 19.89 39.04
C ALA A 95 -12.24 21.30 38.41
N ALA A 96 -11.69 21.46 37.20
CA ALA A 96 -11.80 22.69 36.42
C ALA A 96 -13.25 22.92 35.96
N ILE A 97 -13.94 21.87 35.48
CA ILE A 97 -15.35 21.92 35.11
C ILE A 97 -16.23 22.25 36.32
N TYR A 98 -15.95 21.68 37.50
CA TYR A 98 -16.69 21.94 38.74
C TYR A 98 -16.40 23.34 39.33
N ALA A 99 -15.21 23.90 39.11
CA ALA A 99 -14.90 25.26 39.48
C ALA A 99 -15.60 26.29 38.57
N ILE A 100 -15.84 25.93 37.31
CA ILE A 100 -16.57 26.75 36.33
C ILE A 100 -18.10 26.67 36.57
N SER A 101 -18.61 25.58 37.13
CA SER A 101 -20.05 25.40 37.39
C SER A 101 -20.60 26.11 38.64
N GLN A 102 -19.76 26.84 39.38
CA GLN A 102 -20.15 27.59 40.60
C GLN A 102 -20.38 29.09 40.37
N GLU A 103 -20.23 29.62 39.16
CA GLU A 103 -20.63 31.00 38.88
C GLU A 103 -22.14 31.12 38.65
N PRO A 104 -22.84 32.03 39.35
CA PRO A 104 -24.28 32.16 39.20
C PRO A 104 -24.62 32.70 37.81
N ALA A 105 -25.68 32.14 37.23
CA ALA A 105 -26.26 32.55 35.96
C ALA A 105 -26.63 34.05 35.97
N SER A 106 -25.77 34.88 35.39
CA SER A 106 -26.14 36.21 34.91
C SER A 106 -25.92 36.26 33.41
N GLY A 107 -27.01 36.22 32.66
CA GLY A 107 -27.02 36.33 31.21
C GLY A 107 -26.48 37.68 30.75
N THR A 108 -25.22 37.71 30.32
CA THR A 108 -24.65 38.69 29.40
C THR A 108 -23.46 38.04 28.70
N SER A 109 -23.51 37.90 27.37
CA SER A 109 -22.37 37.50 26.55
C SER A 109 -21.14 38.36 26.90
N PRO A 110 -19.92 37.78 27.06
CA PRO A 110 -18.75 38.56 27.40
C PRO A 110 -18.38 39.48 26.23
N LYS A 111 -18.89 40.71 26.24
CA LYS A 111 -18.40 41.81 25.42
C LYS A 111 -16.95 42.08 25.80
N GLY A 112 -16.01 41.64 24.97
CA GLY A 112 -14.60 42.04 25.08
C GLY A 112 -13.54 40.98 24.79
N MET A 113 -13.91 39.72 24.50
CA MET A 113 -12.89 38.70 24.17
C MET A 113 -12.42 38.87 22.72
N ASN A 114 -11.13 39.18 22.52
CA ASN A 114 -10.52 39.22 21.19
C ASN A 114 -10.29 37.79 20.69
N LYS A 115 -11.16 37.30 19.79
CA LYS A 115 -11.07 35.94 19.22
C LYS A 115 -9.74 35.67 18.52
N LYS A 116 -9.07 36.70 17.99
CA LYS A 116 -7.76 36.57 17.32
C LYS A 116 -6.62 36.11 18.24
N ALA A 117 -6.80 36.23 19.56
CA ALA A 117 -5.85 35.76 20.56
C ALA A 117 -6.12 34.30 21.00
N LEU A 118 -7.17 33.67 20.49
CA LEU A 118 -7.56 32.31 20.84
C LEU A 118 -6.92 31.31 19.90
N THR A 119 -6.60 30.12 20.43
CA THR A 119 -6.14 28.99 19.62
C THR A 119 -7.29 28.40 18.79
N GLU A 120 -6.98 27.61 17.78
CA GLU A 120 -8.00 26.88 17.02
C GLU A 120 -8.85 25.95 17.92
N ALA A 121 -8.20 25.29 18.89
CA ALA A 121 -8.89 24.49 19.91
C ALA A 121 -9.85 25.33 20.76
N ASP A 122 -9.42 26.52 21.19
CA ASP A 122 -10.31 27.46 21.89
C ASP A 122 -11.50 27.88 21.01
N ILE A 123 -11.27 28.11 19.71
CA ILE A 123 -12.31 28.46 18.75
C ILE A 123 -13.33 27.32 18.62
N ARG A 124 -12.86 26.08 18.48
CA ARG A 124 -13.72 24.89 18.47
C ARG A 124 -14.57 24.81 19.73
N THR A 125 -13.93 24.74 20.90
CA THR A 125 -14.64 24.50 22.17
C THR A 125 -15.56 25.65 22.59
N LYS A 126 -15.18 26.91 22.33
CA LYS A 126 -15.92 28.09 22.84
C LYS A 126 -16.94 28.67 21.88
N PHE A 127 -16.84 28.38 20.57
CA PHE A 127 -17.73 28.96 19.56
C PHE A 127 -18.39 27.91 18.68
N ILE A 128 -17.63 26.96 18.11
CA ILE A 128 -18.17 25.97 17.17
C ILE A 128 -18.98 24.90 17.90
N THR A 129 -18.42 24.20 18.88
CA THR A 129 -19.14 23.16 19.64
C THR A 129 -20.44 23.71 20.27
N PRO A 130 -20.47 24.90 20.90
CA PRO A 130 -21.72 25.49 21.40
C PRO A 130 -22.76 25.81 20.34
N ALA A 131 -22.34 26.13 19.12
CA ALA A 131 -23.23 26.37 17.98
C ALA A 131 -23.86 25.08 17.45
N LEU A 132 -23.24 23.92 17.71
CA LEU A 132 -23.75 22.61 17.32
C LEU A 132 -24.59 21.97 18.44
N ASP A 133 -24.15 22.10 19.68
CA ASP A 133 -24.69 21.41 20.87
C ASP A 133 -26.14 21.81 21.20
N LYS A 134 -27.03 20.81 21.21
CA LYS A 134 -28.46 20.96 21.55
C LYS A 134 -28.71 21.49 22.96
N ASP A 135 -27.80 21.25 23.90
CA ASP A 135 -27.93 21.72 25.29
C ASP A 135 -27.48 23.19 25.44
N LYS A 136 -27.03 23.82 24.34
CA LYS A 136 -26.57 25.21 24.29
C LYS A 136 -27.34 26.04 23.25
N HIS A 137 -26.81 26.14 22.03
CA HIS A 137 -27.36 27.01 20.98
C HIS A 137 -27.68 26.27 19.68
N GLY A 138 -27.26 25.01 19.55
CA GLY A 138 -27.50 24.20 18.38
C GLY A 138 -28.62 23.17 18.58
N SER A 139 -28.51 22.07 17.86
CA SER A 139 -29.54 21.03 17.78
C SER A 139 -28.98 19.61 17.68
N TRP A 140 -27.65 19.47 17.65
CA TRP A 140 -26.96 18.19 17.53
C TRP A 140 -26.72 17.58 18.90
N ASP A 141 -26.92 16.26 19.00
CA ASP A 141 -26.53 15.50 20.18
C ASP A 141 -25.02 15.19 20.13
N VAL A 142 -24.24 15.93 20.91
CA VAL A 142 -22.77 15.81 20.94
C VAL A 142 -22.28 14.41 21.32
N MET A 143 -23.07 13.64 22.08
CA MET A 143 -22.67 12.31 22.54
C MET A 143 -22.88 11.22 21.49
N THR A 144 -23.81 11.41 20.57
CA THR A 144 -24.26 10.35 19.65
C THR A 144 -24.17 10.72 18.17
N GLN A 145 -24.09 12.01 17.84
CA GLN A 145 -24.12 12.53 16.47
C GLN A 145 -22.86 13.32 16.08
N LEU A 146 -21.90 13.46 16.99
CA LEU A 146 -20.68 14.23 16.79
C LEU A 146 -19.45 13.36 17.07
N LEU A 147 -18.51 13.32 16.14
CA LEU A 147 -17.15 12.87 16.41
C LEU A 147 -16.21 14.07 16.28
N GLU A 148 -15.59 14.48 17.39
CA GLU A 148 -14.56 15.53 17.41
C GLU A 148 -13.17 14.93 17.23
N GLU A 149 -12.27 15.64 16.54
CA GLU A 149 -10.85 15.27 16.38
C GLU A 149 -10.66 13.83 15.86
N HIS A 150 -11.50 13.42 14.93
CA HIS A 150 -11.61 12.03 14.54
C HIS A 150 -10.64 11.67 13.41
N TYR A 151 -9.69 10.79 13.71
CA TYR A 151 -8.85 10.15 12.72
C TYR A 151 -9.62 9.07 11.96
N PHE A 152 -9.86 9.30 10.67
CA PHE A 152 -10.53 8.32 9.80
C PHE A 152 -9.56 7.54 8.91
N THR A 153 -8.26 7.87 8.95
CA THR A 153 -7.17 7.08 8.37
C THR A 153 -6.11 6.79 9.44
N LYS A 154 -5.14 5.92 9.14
CA LYS A 154 -4.01 5.59 10.03
C LYS A 154 -2.68 6.21 9.61
N GLY A 155 -2.65 6.95 8.50
CA GLY A 155 -1.44 7.54 7.94
C GLY A 155 -0.56 6.49 7.24
N ARG A 156 -0.06 6.84 6.05
CA ARG A 156 0.74 5.95 5.19
C ARG A 156 1.93 5.36 5.96
N VAL A 157 2.17 4.07 5.81
CA VAL A 157 3.43 3.47 6.29
C VAL A 157 4.56 3.87 5.34
N ILE A 158 5.57 4.55 5.87
CA ILE A 158 6.75 5.00 5.15
C ILE A 158 7.92 4.11 5.57
N VAL A 159 8.53 3.45 4.58
CA VAL A 159 9.67 2.56 4.78
C VAL A 159 10.90 3.23 4.18
N ARG A 160 11.93 3.46 4.99
CA ARG A 160 13.25 3.97 4.56
C ARG A 160 14.34 3.08 5.13
N GLY A 161 14.97 2.30 4.26
CA GLY A 161 15.87 1.23 4.67
C GLY A 161 15.19 0.22 5.59
N GLN A 162 15.73 0.07 6.81
CA GLN A 162 15.17 -0.73 7.91
C GLN A 162 14.20 0.04 8.82
N THR A 163 14.12 1.37 8.70
CA THR A 163 13.27 2.19 9.57
C THR A 163 11.85 2.29 8.99
N VAL A 164 10.85 2.08 9.84
CA VAL A 164 9.44 2.19 9.46
C VAL A 164 8.74 3.16 10.40
N HIS A 165 8.03 4.14 9.84
CA HIS A 165 7.19 5.06 10.58
C HIS A 165 5.89 5.31 9.84
N ARG A 166 4.87 5.84 10.54
CA ARG A 166 3.64 6.31 9.92
C ARG A 166 3.77 7.79 9.55
N GLY A 167 3.27 8.13 8.38
CA GLY A 167 3.03 9.52 7.99
C GLY A 167 1.80 10.09 8.70
N GLU A 168 1.41 11.28 8.28
CA GLU A 168 0.26 11.97 8.85
C GLU A 168 -1.04 11.25 8.54
N ALA A 169 -1.85 11.03 9.57
CA ALA A 169 -3.19 10.49 9.44
C ALA A 169 -4.18 11.64 9.22
N LYS A 170 -5.08 11.50 8.25
CA LYS A 170 -6.19 12.43 8.05
C LYS A 170 -7.09 12.43 9.28
N LYS A 171 -7.35 13.62 9.81
CA LYS A 171 -8.15 13.90 10.99
C LYS A 171 -9.13 15.02 10.65
N ALA A 172 -10.42 14.76 10.83
CA ALA A 172 -11.43 15.81 10.72
C ALA A 172 -11.69 16.42 12.10
N ASP A 173 -11.88 17.75 12.15
CA ASP A 173 -12.21 18.43 13.39
C ASP A 173 -13.59 18.02 13.91
N PHE A 174 -14.59 17.95 13.02
CA PHE A 174 -15.90 17.37 13.33
C PHE A 174 -16.42 16.53 12.18
N ILE A 175 -16.97 15.36 12.49
CA ILE A 175 -17.83 14.58 11.59
C ILE A 175 -19.21 14.50 12.23
N LEU A 176 -20.23 14.92 11.48
CA LEU A 176 -21.62 14.92 11.92
C LEU A 176 -22.35 13.71 11.37
N PHE A 177 -23.12 13.06 12.24
CA PHE A 177 -23.87 11.84 11.94
C PHE A 177 -25.36 12.09 12.13
N TYR A 178 -26.16 11.91 11.08
CA TYR A 178 -27.61 11.89 11.24
C TYR A 178 -28.04 10.70 12.11
N LYS A 179 -27.43 9.55 11.83
CA LYS A 179 -27.48 8.31 12.61
C LYS A 179 -26.08 7.70 12.69
N PRO A 180 -25.78 6.79 13.64
CA PRO A 180 -24.44 6.21 13.80
C PRO A 180 -23.80 5.66 12.51
N ASN A 181 -24.61 5.19 11.56
CA ASN A 181 -24.19 4.64 10.27
C ASN A 181 -24.28 5.61 9.08
N ILE A 182 -24.69 6.86 9.31
CA ILE A 182 -24.97 7.85 8.27
C ILE A 182 -24.24 9.14 8.62
N PRO A 183 -22.94 9.23 8.30
CA PRO A 183 -22.26 10.51 8.35
C PRO A 183 -22.86 11.41 7.25
N ILE A 184 -23.08 12.69 7.58
CA ILE A 184 -23.79 13.63 6.70
C ILE A 184 -23.02 14.92 6.46
N ALA A 185 -22.12 15.30 7.37
CA ALA A 185 -21.32 16.49 7.18
C ALA A 185 -19.94 16.40 7.85
N VAL A 186 -19.01 17.22 7.36
CA VAL A 186 -17.70 17.45 7.98
C VAL A 186 -17.50 18.95 8.20
N ILE A 187 -16.87 19.31 9.31
CA ILE A 187 -16.52 20.70 9.62
C ILE A 187 -15.00 20.76 9.85
N GLU A 188 -14.35 21.71 9.19
CA GLU A 188 -12.95 22.06 9.41
C GLU A 188 -12.86 23.42 10.12
N ALA A 189 -12.26 23.46 11.31
CA ALA A 189 -12.06 24.70 12.03
C ALA A 189 -10.70 25.33 11.69
N LYS A 190 -10.62 26.66 11.87
CA LYS A 190 -9.40 27.45 11.86
C LYS A 190 -9.41 28.43 13.02
N ASP A 191 -8.25 28.91 13.44
CA ASP A 191 -8.20 30.03 14.38
C ASP A 191 -8.74 31.32 13.74
N ASN A 192 -9.12 32.29 14.55
CA ASN A 192 -9.83 33.48 14.08
C ASN A 192 -8.97 34.48 13.27
N ASN A 193 -7.66 34.23 13.09
CA ASN A 193 -6.84 35.02 12.17
C ASN A 193 -7.06 34.63 10.70
N HIS A 194 -7.66 33.47 10.46
CA HIS A 194 -8.04 32.96 9.15
C HIS A 194 -9.41 33.50 8.73
N ALA A 195 -9.67 33.53 7.42
CA ALA A 195 -11.00 33.77 6.90
C ALA A 195 -11.91 32.56 7.15
N VAL A 196 -13.22 32.77 7.18
CA VAL A 196 -14.22 31.71 7.44
C VAL A 196 -14.08 30.52 6.47
N GLY A 197 -13.68 30.79 5.22
CA GLY A 197 -13.54 29.78 4.17
C GLY A 197 -12.15 29.13 4.05
N ASP A 198 -11.16 29.51 4.87
CA ASP A 198 -9.77 29.04 4.69
C ASP A 198 -9.62 27.52 4.83
N GLY A 199 -10.49 26.87 5.60
CA GLY A 199 -10.53 25.40 5.72
C GLY A 199 -11.39 24.71 4.66
N MET A 200 -12.03 25.42 3.72
CA MET A 200 -13.05 24.82 2.84
C MET A 200 -12.47 23.74 1.92
N GLN A 201 -11.29 23.95 1.33
CA GLN A 201 -10.69 22.94 0.45
C GLN A 201 -10.33 21.66 1.20
N GLN A 202 -9.90 21.79 2.46
CA GLN A 202 -9.64 20.64 3.32
C GLN A 202 -10.94 19.93 3.73
N ALA A 203 -11.99 20.69 4.05
CA ALA A 203 -13.32 20.15 4.33
C ALA A 203 -13.89 19.40 3.11
N LEU A 204 -13.67 19.91 1.89
CA LEU A 204 -14.07 19.26 0.65
C LEU A 204 -13.30 17.97 0.36
N ASP A 205 -11.97 17.94 0.56
CA ASP A 205 -11.18 16.69 0.46
C ASP A 205 -11.70 15.62 1.44
N TYR A 206 -12.03 16.04 2.67
CA TYR A 206 -12.60 15.13 3.66
C TYR A 206 -14.01 14.69 3.28
N ALA A 207 -14.86 15.60 2.80
CA ALA A 207 -16.21 15.27 2.35
C ALA A 207 -16.18 14.32 1.14
N GLU A 208 -15.24 14.49 0.21
CA GLU A 208 -15.05 13.57 -0.90
C GLU A 208 -14.57 12.20 -0.43
N THR A 209 -13.56 12.15 0.44
CA THR A 209 -13.03 10.91 1.01
C THR A 209 -14.11 10.14 1.78
N LEU A 210 -14.89 10.84 2.62
CA LEU A 210 -15.93 10.29 3.48
C LEU A 210 -17.32 10.18 2.79
N ASP A 211 -17.43 10.53 1.51
CA ASP A 211 -18.66 10.52 0.72
C ASP A 211 -19.84 11.32 1.34
N LEU A 212 -19.54 12.52 1.88
CA LEU A 212 -20.49 13.34 2.64
C LEU A 212 -21.15 14.44 1.79
N PRO A 213 -22.47 14.65 1.91
CA PRO A 213 -23.18 15.66 1.12
C PRO A 213 -22.86 17.12 1.50
N PHE A 214 -22.42 17.39 2.73
CA PHE A 214 -22.17 18.76 3.19
C PHE A 214 -20.76 18.92 3.78
N ALA A 215 -20.08 20.00 3.40
CA ALA A 215 -18.79 20.39 3.96
C ALA A 215 -18.90 21.79 4.57
N TYR A 216 -18.21 22.02 5.69
CA TYR A 216 -18.21 23.31 6.36
C TYR A 216 -16.80 23.74 6.73
N SER A 217 -16.56 25.05 6.68
CA SER A 217 -15.39 25.66 7.31
C SER A 217 -15.81 26.74 8.30
N SER A 218 -15.09 26.88 9.42
CA SER A 218 -15.38 27.92 10.41
C SER A 218 -14.12 28.42 11.10
N ASN A 219 -14.09 29.73 11.36
CA ASN A 219 -13.07 30.38 12.19
C ASN A 219 -13.65 30.90 13.53
N GLY A 220 -14.85 30.45 13.90
CA GLY A 220 -15.59 30.89 15.07
C GLY A 220 -16.38 32.20 14.94
N ASP A 221 -16.41 32.86 13.78
CA ASP A 221 -17.32 33.99 13.51
C ASP A 221 -18.61 33.56 12.78
N ALA A 222 -18.47 32.64 11.83
CA ALA A 222 -19.53 32.09 11.00
C ALA A 222 -19.13 30.67 10.53
N PHE A 223 -20.01 30.01 9.79
CA PHE A 223 -19.68 28.85 8.98
C PHE A 223 -19.81 29.21 7.50
N LEU A 224 -18.86 28.77 6.68
CA LEU A 224 -19.07 28.67 5.24
C LEU A 224 -19.53 27.24 4.95
N GLU A 225 -20.75 27.08 4.45
CA GLU A 225 -21.31 25.81 3.99
C GLU A 225 -21.00 25.62 2.51
N HIS A 226 -20.65 24.39 2.13
CA HIS A 226 -20.65 23.90 0.76
C HIS A 226 -21.58 22.69 0.66
N ASP A 227 -22.67 22.85 -0.10
CA ASP A 227 -23.65 21.81 -0.38
C ASP A 227 -23.26 21.05 -1.65
N ARG A 228 -22.78 19.81 -1.49
CA ARG A 228 -22.34 18.93 -2.58
C ARG A 228 -23.51 18.17 -3.23
N THR A 229 -24.75 18.40 -2.79
CA THR A 229 -25.90 17.69 -3.35
C THR A 229 -26.24 18.18 -4.76
N PRO A 230 -26.67 17.28 -5.67
CA PRO A 230 -27.05 17.70 -7.03
C PRO A 230 -28.18 18.72 -7.02
N GLY A 231 -28.00 19.83 -7.73
CA GLY A 231 -29.01 20.89 -7.86
C GLY A 231 -29.01 21.93 -6.74
N ALA A 232 -28.03 21.88 -5.82
CA ALA A 232 -27.85 22.91 -4.80
C ALA A 232 -27.68 24.31 -5.42
N ASN A 233 -28.44 25.29 -4.92
CA ASN A 233 -28.34 26.69 -5.34
C ASN A 233 -28.80 27.63 -4.20
N PRO A 234 -27.91 28.47 -3.63
CA PRO A 234 -26.47 28.52 -3.92
C PRO A 234 -25.75 27.24 -3.43
N VAL A 235 -24.62 26.92 -4.07
CA VAL A 235 -23.75 25.80 -3.66
C VAL A 235 -22.99 26.15 -2.38
N GLU A 236 -22.49 27.38 -2.29
CA GLU A 236 -21.83 27.89 -1.09
C GLU A 236 -22.59 29.07 -0.50
N ARG A 237 -22.67 29.11 0.83
CA ARG A 237 -23.17 30.27 1.56
C ARG A 237 -22.56 30.38 2.94
N GLU A 238 -22.37 31.61 3.38
CA GLU A 238 -21.99 31.90 4.75
C GLU A 238 -23.25 31.94 5.63
N ILE A 239 -23.20 31.22 6.76
CA ILE A 239 -24.26 31.16 7.75
C ILE A 239 -23.70 31.56 9.12
N ARG A 240 -24.52 32.21 9.93
CA ARG A 240 -24.13 32.58 11.29
C ARG A 240 -24.02 31.34 12.18
N LEU A 241 -23.29 31.45 13.28
CA LEU A 241 -23.16 30.36 14.27
C LEU A 241 -24.52 29.86 14.78
N ASP A 242 -25.48 30.75 15.01
CA ASP A 242 -26.83 30.41 15.49
C ASP A 242 -27.78 29.93 14.37
N GLN A 243 -27.25 29.71 13.16
CA GLN A 243 -28.01 29.26 11.99
C GLN A 243 -27.46 27.95 11.42
N PHE A 244 -26.62 27.23 12.17
CA PHE A 244 -26.13 25.93 11.73
C PHE A 244 -27.32 24.96 11.53
N PRO A 245 -27.42 24.25 10.40
CA PRO A 245 -28.56 23.40 10.12
C PRO A 245 -28.70 22.26 11.13
N ASN A 246 -29.94 21.93 11.48
CA ASN A 246 -30.21 20.80 12.36
C ASN A 246 -30.11 19.45 11.61
N PRO A 247 -29.99 18.32 12.33
CA PRO A 247 -29.82 17.00 11.70
C PRO A 247 -30.93 16.66 10.69
N ASP A 248 -32.19 16.93 11.04
CA ASP A 248 -33.35 16.63 10.19
C ASP A 248 -33.37 17.51 8.93
N GLU A 249 -32.94 18.76 9.03
CA GLU A 249 -32.83 19.67 7.90
C GLU A 249 -31.81 19.18 6.87
N LEU A 250 -30.60 18.81 7.31
CA LEU A 250 -29.58 18.24 6.41
C LEU A 250 -30.05 16.93 5.80
N TRP A 251 -30.70 16.07 6.60
CA TRP A 251 -31.26 14.82 6.11
C TRP A 251 -32.37 15.03 5.07
N GLN A 252 -33.25 16.02 5.29
CA GLN A 252 -34.30 16.37 4.32
C GLN A 252 -33.72 16.87 3.01
N ARG A 253 -32.71 17.76 3.04
CA ARG A 253 -32.02 18.23 1.82
C ARG A 253 -31.36 17.07 1.07
N PHE A 254 -30.62 16.22 1.78
CA PHE A 254 -29.98 15.05 1.18
C PHE A 254 -31.00 14.08 0.58
N SER A 255 -32.04 13.72 1.33
CA SER A 255 -33.11 12.82 0.88
C SER A 255 -33.88 13.39 -0.31
N ALA A 256 -34.14 14.70 -0.34
CA ALA A 256 -34.77 15.38 -1.46
C ALA A 256 -33.88 15.35 -2.71
N SER A 257 -32.57 15.60 -2.56
CA SER A 257 -31.61 15.52 -3.67
C SER A 257 -31.50 14.11 -4.28
N LYS A 258 -31.72 13.08 -3.46
CA LYS A 258 -31.77 11.67 -3.86
C LYS A 258 -33.14 11.23 -4.40
N GLY A 259 -34.19 12.01 -4.17
CA GLY A 259 -35.56 11.68 -4.56
C GLY A 259 -36.16 10.50 -3.79
N TYR A 260 -35.78 10.31 -2.53
CA TYR A 260 -36.27 9.16 -1.74
C TYR A 260 -37.79 9.18 -1.53
N SER A 261 -38.40 8.01 -1.74
CA SER A 261 -39.70 7.68 -1.13
C SER A 261 -39.52 7.30 0.34
N LYS A 262 -40.61 7.37 1.12
CA LYS A 262 -40.60 6.97 2.55
C LYS A 262 -40.10 5.54 2.78
N GLN A 263 -40.38 4.63 1.84
CA GLN A 263 -39.93 3.24 1.92
C GLN A 263 -38.41 3.13 1.67
N GLN A 264 -37.88 3.91 0.73
CA GLN A 264 -36.44 3.94 0.47
C GLN A 264 -35.67 4.54 1.65
N GLU A 265 -36.24 5.58 2.26
CA GLU A 265 -35.71 6.19 3.47
C GLU A 265 -35.66 5.20 4.65
N SER A 266 -36.71 4.38 4.85
CA SER A 266 -36.71 3.41 5.95
C SER A 266 -35.69 2.27 5.76
N ILE A 267 -35.34 1.94 4.52
CA ILE A 267 -34.29 0.96 4.20
C ILE A 267 -32.90 1.57 4.39
N THR A 268 -32.67 2.76 3.81
CA THR A 268 -31.38 3.47 3.84
C THR A 268 -31.02 4.01 5.22
N THR A 269 -31.96 4.09 6.15
CA THR A 269 -31.70 4.55 7.53
C THR A 269 -31.66 3.44 8.58
N TYR A 270 -31.71 2.17 8.17
CA TYR A 270 -31.62 1.06 9.12
C TYR A 270 -30.20 0.91 9.68
N ASP A 271 -30.08 0.67 10.98
CA ASP A 271 -28.82 0.64 11.74
C ASP A 271 -27.93 -0.57 11.40
N TYR A 272 -26.64 -0.43 11.65
CA TYR A 272 -25.69 -1.56 11.59
C TYR A 272 -25.95 -2.58 12.69
N TYR A 273 -25.39 -3.77 12.50
CA TYR A 273 -25.18 -4.66 13.63
C TYR A 273 -24.05 -4.11 14.50
N ASP A 274 -24.34 -3.96 15.79
CA ASP A 274 -23.38 -3.64 16.84
C ASP A 274 -23.34 -4.82 17.83
N ASP A 275 -22.16 -5.40 18.02
CA ASP A 275 -21.90 -6.48 18.97
C ASP A 275 -21.46 -5.97 20.35
N GLY A 276 -21.41 -4.65 20.54
CA GLY A 276 -20.96 -4.00 21.77
C GLY A 276 -19.44 -4.04 21.97
N SER A 277 -18.68 -4.57 21.01
CA SER A 277 -17.21 -4.58 21.07
C SER A 277 -16.58 -3.23 20.73
N GLY A 278 -17.37 -2.30 20.19
CA GLY A 278 -16.89 -1.04 19.62
C GLY A 278 -16.29 -1.18 18.22
N LYS A 279 -16.33 -2.37 17.61
CA LYS A 279 -15.89 -2.59 16.22
C LYS A 279 -16.86 -1.91 15.25
N GLN A 280 -16.41 -0.82 14.63
CA GLN A 280 -17.16 -0.09 13.60
C GLN A 280 -16.56 -0.30 12.21
N PRO A 281 -17.38 -0.22 11.13
CA PRO A 281 -16.85 -0.19 9.77
C PRO A 281 -15.93 1.02 9.59
N ARG A 282 -14.81 0.83 8.89
CA ARG A 282 -13.94 1.94 8.47
C ARG A 282 -14.67 2.82 7.44
N TYR A 283 -14.20 4.05 7.25
CA TYR A 283 -14.89 5.02 6.40
C TYR A 283 -15.23 4.47 5.00
N TYR A 284 -14.27 3.80 4.34
CA TYR A 284 -14.47 3.23 3.02
C TYR A 284 -15.48 2.07 3.01
N GLN A 285 -15.62 1.35 4.14
CA GLN A 285 -16.66 0.33 4.30
C GLN A 285 -18.02 0.99 4.49
N VAL A 286 -18.10 2.07 5.28
CA VAL A 286 -19.33 2.87 5.43
C VAL A 286 -19.80 3.37 4.06
N ASN A 287 -18.90 3.94 3.25
CA ASN A 287 -19.21 4.40 1.89
C ASN A 287 -19.74 3.25 1.02
N ALA A 288 -19.02 2.13 0.97
CA ALA A 288 -19.42 0.95 0.19
C ALA A 288 -20.82 0.46 0.61
N ILE A 289 -21.05 0.29 1.91
CA ILE A 289 -22.32 -0.22 2.45
C ILE A 289 -23.46 0.76 2.16
N ASN A 290 -23.25 2.07 2.39
CA ASN A 290 -24.29 3.08 2.19
C ASN A 290 -24.65 3.24 0.71
N ARG A 291 -23.66 3.26 -0.20
CA ARG A 291 -23.92 3.28 -1.64
C ARG A 291 -24.66 2.03 -2.12
N THR A 292 -24.30 0.85 -1.61
CA THR A 292 -25.00 -0.39 -1.97
C THR A 292 -26.46 -0.38 -1.47
N VAL A 293 -26.70 0.00 -0.22
CA VAL A 293 -28.07 0.04 0.32
C VAL A 293 -28.92 1.11 -0.39
N ASP A 294 -28.35 2.27 -0.74
CA ASP A 294 -28.99 3.30 -1.56
C ASP A 294 -29.36 2.76 -2.96
N ALA A 295 -28.41 2.14 -3.67
CA ALA A 295 -28.65 1.54 -4.98
C ALA A 295 -29.81 0.51 -4.96
N ILE A 296 -29.81 -0.39 -3.97
CA ILE A 296 -30.86 -1.40 -3.81
C ILE A 296 -32.21 -0.76 -3.49
N ALA A 297 -32.23 0.27 -2.63
CA ALA A 297 -33.45 1.02 -2.35
C ALA A 297 -34.00 1.70 -3.62
N ARG A 298 -33.13 2.18 -4.50
CA ARG A 298 -33.51 2.75 -5.81
C ARG A 298 -33.94 1.72 -6.86
N GLY A 299 -33.87 0.42 -6.53
CA GLY A 299 -34.26 -0.66 -7.43
C GLY A 299 -33.16 -1.10 -8.39
N GLU A 300 -31.90 -0.79 -8.10
CA GLU A 300 -30.78 -1.36 -8.86
C GLU A 300 -30.54 -2.80 -8.43
N ASP A 301 -30.71 -3.73 -9.38
CA ASP A 301 -30.63 -5.16 -9.12
C ASP A 301 -29.28 -5.79 -9.45
N ARG A 302 -28.33 -5.02 -10.01
CA ARG A 302 -26.98 -5.49 -10.32
C ARG A 302 -25.97 -4.47 -9.85
N ILE A 303 -25.10 -4.90 -8.95
CA ILE A 303 -24.18 -4.01 -8.24
C ILE A 303 -22.80 -4.64 -8.20
N LEU A 304 -21.77 -3.86 -8.48
CA LEU A 304 -20.37 -4.25 -8.34
C LEU A 304 -19.65 -3.41 -7.28
N LEU A 305 -18.95 -4.08 -6.36
CA LEU A 305 -18.02 -3.46 -5.42
C LEU A 305 -16.60 -3.98 -5.67
N VAL A 306 -15.67 -3.05 -5.87
CA VAL A 306 -14.25 -3.36 -6.03
C VAL A 306 -13.52 -2.98 -4.75
N MET A 307 -12.99 -3.96 -4.03
CA MET A 307 -12.29 -3.74 -2.76
C MET A 307 -11.05 -4.62 -2.68
N ALA A 308 -9.89 -3.99 -2.52
CA ALA A 308 -8.61 -4.68 -2.44
C ALA A 308 -8.59 -5.78 -1.38
N THR A 309 -7.78 -6.81 -1.60
CA THR A 309 -7.61 -7.90 -0.62
C THR A 309 -7.09 -7.33 0.69
N GLY A 310 -7.74 -7.71 1.79
CA GLY A 310 -7.38 -7.25 3.12
C GLY A 310 -8.09 -5.98 3.60
N THR A 311 -9.13 -5.54 2.89
CA THR A 311 -9.90 -4.33 3.28
C THR A 311 -11.19 -4.64 4.05
N GLY A 312 -11.55 -5.92 4.21
CA GLY A 312 -12.73 -6.35 4.98
C GLY A 312 -14.01 -6.53 4.16
N LYS A 313 -13.90 -7.12 2.96
CA LYS A 313 -15.05 -7.45 2.09
C LYS A 313 -16.15 -8.24 2.80
N THR A 314 -15.78 -9.29 3.53
CA THR A 314 -16.73 -10.17 4.24
C THR A 314 -17.53 -9.40 5.30
N TYR A 315 -16.86 -8.56 6.10
CA TYR A 315 -17.53 -7.69 7.08
C TYR A 315 -18.43 -6.63 6.41
N THR A 316 -18.02 -6.10 5.26
CA THR A 316 -18.82 -5.16 4.46
C THR A 316 -20.11 -5.84 3.95
N ALA A 317 -19.97 -7.05 3.39
CA ALA A 317 -21.10 -7.87 2.94
C ALA A 317 -22.04 -8.20 4.09
N PHE A 318 -21.50 -8.59 5.26
CA PHE A 318 -22.27 -8.83 6.47
C PHE A 318 -23.17 -7.65 6.85
N GLN A 319 -22.61 -6.43 6.90
CA GLN A 319 -23.37 -5.24 7.27
C GLN A 319 -24.42 -4.85 6.21
N ILE A 320 -24.15 -5.06 4.92
CA ILE A 320 -25.15 -4.89 3.84
C ILE A 320 -26.32 -5.86 4.05
N ILE A 321 -26.02 -7.15 4.20
CA ILE A 321 -27.02 -8.21 4.44
C ILE A 321 -27.83 -7.88 5.68
N TRP A 322 -27.18 -7.52 6.78
CA TRP A 322 -27.85 -7.22 8.05
C TRP A 322 -28.88 -6.11 7.90
N ARG A 323 -28.51 -4.98 7.28
CA ARG A 323 -29.42 -3.84 7.08
C ARG A 323 -30.61 -4.18 6.20
N LEU A 324 -30.38 -4.89 5.10
CA LEU A 324 -31.45 -5.31 4.19
C LEU A 324 -32.37 -6.38 4.79
N TRP A 325 -31.80 -7.30 5.57
CA TRP A 325 -32.52 -8.35 6.26
C TRP A 325 -33.40 -7.80 7.38
N LYS A 326 -32.83 -6.95 8.24
CA LYS A 326 -33.53 -6.40 9.40
C LYS A 326 -34.54 -5.31 9.04
N SER A 327 -34.33 -4.56 7.95
CA SER A 327 -35.35 -3.66 7.41
C SER A 327 -36.51 -4.40 6.73
N GLY A 328 -36.38 -5.71 6.48
CA GLY A 328 -37.37 -6.50 5.76
C GLY A 328 -37.34 -6.30 4.24
N ALA A 329 -36.35 -5.56 3.71
CA ALA A 329 -36.20 -5.33 2.28
C ALA A 329 -35.83 -6.61 1.52
N LYS A 330 -35.02 -7.48 2.13
CA LYS A 330 -34.57 -8.76 1.55
C LYS A 330 -34.66 -9.85 2.62
N LYS A 331 -35.36 -10.95 2.35
CA LYS A 331 -35.59 -12.01 3.33
C LYS A 331 -34.73 -13.23 3.07
N ARG A 332 -34.71 -13.73 1.83
CA ARG A 332 -34.00 -14.95 1.42
C ARG A 332 -32.72 -14.58 0.70
N ILE A 333 -31.58 -14.89 1.31
CA ILE A 333 -30.28 -14.36 0.91
C ILE A 333 -29.32 -15.50 0.65
N LEU A 334 -28.63 -15.47 -0.50
CA LEU A 334 -27.59 -16.42 -0.87
C LEU A 334 -26.23 -15.73 -0.92
N PHE A 335 -25.29 -16.18 -0.09
CA PHE A 335 -23.89 -15.75 -0.11
C PHE A 335 -23.04 -16.86 -0.73
N LEU A 336 -22.50 -16.58 -1.92
CA LEU A 336 -21.67 -17.50 -2.67
C LEU A 336 -20.19 -17.19 -2.48
N VAL A 337 -19.39 -18.24 -2.26
CA VAL A 337 -17.94 -18.14 -2.08
C VAL A 337 -17.19 -19.17 -2.92
N ASP A 338 -15.92 -18.89 -3.19
CA ASP A 338 -15.07 -19.74 -4.03
C ASP A 338 -14.64 -21.04 -3.33
N ARG A 339 -14.40 -21.01 -2.01
CA ARG A 339 -13.75 -22.13 -1.29
C ARG A 339 -14.42 -22.47 0.02
N ASN A 340 -14.38 -23.76 0.38
CA ASN A 340 -14.99 -24.27 1.62
C ASN A 340 -14.49 -23.55 2.86
N ILE A 341 -13.18 -23.30 2.93
CA ILE A 341 -12.56 -22.60 4.06
C ILE A 341 -13.11 -21.18 4.25
N LEU A 342 -13.40 -20.48 3.15
CA LEU A 342 -14.03 -19.15 3.19
C LEU A 342 -15.46 -19.23 3.72
N ALA A 343 -16.22 -20.25 3.28
CA ALA A 343 -17.59 -20.46 3.76
C ALA A 343 -17.61 -20.72 5.28
N ASP A 344 -16.70 -21.57 5.76
CA ASP A 344 -16.62 -21.93 7.17
C ASP A 344 -16.17 -20.75 8.02
N GLN A 345 -15.10 -20.04 7.63
CA GLN A 345 -14.64 -18.83 8.31
C GLN A 345 -15.71 -17.73 8.34
N THR A 346 -16.40 -17.51 7.22
CA THR A 346 -17.48 -16.52 7.16
C THR A 346 -18.57 -16.87 8.16
N LYS A 347 -19.02 -18.12 8.18
CA LYS A 347 -20.06 -18.62 9.10
C LYS A 347 -19.67 -18.49 10.57
N THR A 348 -18.42 -18.80 10.93
CA THR A 348 -17.97 -18.79 12.33
C THR A 348 -17.61 -17.40 12.84
N ASN A 349 -17.22 -16.49 11.94
CA ASN A 349 -16.70 -15.17 12.28
C ASN A 349 -17.75 -14.08 12.00
N ASP A 350 -17.61 -13.37 10.88
CA ASP A 350 -18.41 -12.17 10.59
C ASP A 350 -19.92 -12.46 10.53
N PHE A 351 -20.35 -13.64 10.07
CA PHE A 351 -21.77 -13.98 9.92
C PHE A 351 -22.36 -14.71 11.14
N LYS A 352 -21.56 -14.95 12.19
CA LYS A 352 -22.03 -15.51 13.46
C LYS A 352 -23.32 -14.85 14.00
N PRO A 353 -23.51 -13.51 13.89
CA PRO A 353 -24.72 -12.85 14.39
C PRO A 353 -26.04 -13.29 13.73
N PHE A 354 -26.02 -13.91 12.55
CA PHE A 354 -27.23 -14.44 11.93
C PHE A 354 -27.77 -15.68 12.67
N GLY A 355 -26.93 -16.38 13.44
CA GLY A 355 -27.33 -17.47 14.31
C GLY A 355 -28.15 -18.54 13.58
N GLN A 356 -29.36 -18.81 14.09
CA GLN A 356 -30.24 -19.86 13.58
C GLN A 356 -30.90 -19.53 12.24
N ALA A 357 -30.86 -18.26 11.79
CA ALA A 357 -31.40 -17.88 10.48
C ALA A 357 -30.50 -18.33 9.32
N MET A 358 -29.26 -18.74 9.61
CA MET A 358 -28.22 -19.03 8.64
C MET A 358 -27.89 -20.52 8.54
N THR A 359 -27.71 -21.03 7.32
CA THR A 359 -27.20 -22.37 7.05
C THR A 359 -26.08 -22.40 6.00
N LYS A 360 -25.27 -23.45 6.02
CA LYS A 360 -24.29 -23.74 4.96
C LYS A 360 -24.84 -24.92 4.16
N ILE A 361 -25.01 -24.76 2.85
CA ILE A 361 -25.43 -25.84 1.97
C ILE A 361 -24.30 -26.87 1.93
N THR A 362 -24.57 -28.09 2.40
CA THR A 362 -23.62 -29.20 2.43
C THR A 362 -24.29 -30.46 1.89
N ASN A 363 -23.52 -31.42 1.38
CA ASN A 363 -24.01 -32.75 0.95
C ASN A 363 -25.16 -32.76 -0.07
N ARG A 364 -25.33 -31.69 -0.84
CA ARG A 364 -26.38 -31.55 -1.86
C ARG A 364 -27.83 -31.62 -1.35
N THR A 365 -28.03 -31.38 -0.05
CA THR A 365 -29.36 -31.30 0.56
C THR A 365 -29.71 -29.85 0.90
N VAL A 366 -30.97 -29.48 0.66
CA VAL A 366 -31.47 -28.12 0.88
C VAL A 366 -32.58 -28.13 1.91
N ASP A 367 -32.37 -27.40 3.00
CA ASP A 367 -33.43 -27.04 3.94
C ASP A 367 -33.93 -25.62 3.65
N LYS A 368 -35.19 -25.50 3.21
CA LYS A 368 -35.81 -24.24 2.80
C LYS A 368 -36.35 -23.39 3.97
N SER A 369 -36.15 -23.84 5.21
CA SER A 369 -36.62 -23.13 6.41
C SER A 369 -35.72 -21.97 6.86
N TYR A 370 -34.49 -21.91 6.36
CA TYR A 370 -33.52 -20.85 6.65
C TYR A 370 -33.77 -19.60 5.80
N GLU A 371 -33.18 -18.48 6.21
CA GLU A 371 -33.28 -17.20 5.52
C GLU A 371 -31.96 -16.82 4.85
N ILE A 372 -30.84 -17.24 5.42
CA ILE A 372 -29.49 -16.91 4.93
C ILE A 372 -28.75 -18.20 4.59
N TYR A 373 -28.24 -18.28 3.36
CA TYR A 373 -27.62 -19.47 2.81
C TYR A 373 -26.19 -19.17 2.41
N LEU A 374 -25.23 -19.96 2.90
CA LEU A 374 -23.84 -19.92 2.46
C LEU A 374 -23.58 -21.13 1.58
N SER A 375 -22.96 -20.92 0.42
CA SER A 375 -22.68 -22.01 -0.50
C SER A 375 -21.45 -21.77 -1.36
N LEU A 376 -20.87 -22.86 -1.84
CA LEU A 376 -19.85 -22.81 -2.88
C LEU A 376 -20.48 -22.76 -4.26
N TYR A 377 -19.84 -22.05 -5.20
CA TYR A 377 -20.21 -22.09 -6.62
C TYR A 377 -20.29 -23.53 -7.14
N GLN A 378 -19.23 -24.31 -6.92
CA GLN A 378 -19.14 -25.71 -7.37
C GLN A 378 -20.09 -26.66 -6.65
N ALA A 379 -20.57 -26.29 -5.46
CA ALA A 379 -21.54 -27.12 -4.76
C ALA A 379 -22.89 -27.03 -5.45
N VAL A 380 -23.30 -25.84 -5.89
CA VAL A 380 -24.64 -25.62 -6.46
C VAL A 380 -24.77 -26.04 -7.91
N THR A 381 -23.68 -26.02 -8.69
CA THR A 381 -23.67 -26.45 -10.10
C THR A 381 -23.03 -27.83 -10.27
N GLY A 382 -23.59 -28.69 -11.12
CA GLY A 382 -22.99 -29.96 -11.51
C GLY A 382 -22.99 -30.17 -13.01
N THR A 383 -22.17 -31.12 -13.48
CA THR A 383 -22.03 -31.46 -14.91
C THR A 383 -23.30 -32.08 -15.51
N GLU A 384 -24.13 -32.70 -14.68
CA GLU A 384 -25.45 -33.21 -15.05
C GLU A 384 -26.55 -32.32 -14.45
N GLU A 385 -27.68 -32.19 -15.15
CA GLU A 385 -28.80 -31.36 -14.71
C GLU A 385 -29.34 -31.76 -13.32
N ALA A 386 -29.33 -33.06 -13.01
CA ALA A 386 -29.71 -33.60 -11.69
C ALA A 386 -28.75 -33.20 -10.56
N SER A 387 -27.54 -32.74 -10.89
CA SER A 387 -26.53 -32.29 -9.93
C SER A 387 -26.56 -30.78 -9.66
N ASN A 388 -27.43 -30.03 -10.35
CA ASN A 388 -27.64 -28.59 -10.14
C ASN A 388 -28.57 -28.34 -8.95
N ILE A 389 -28.01 -28.33 -7.73
CA ILE A 389 -28.77 -28.12 -6.48
C ILE A 389 -29.57 -26.82 -6.51
N TYR A 390 -29.06 -25.76 -7.15
CA TYR A 390 -29.78 -24.48 -7.19
C TYR A 390 -31.18 -24.61 -7.79
N LYS A 391 -31.41 -25.56 -8.71
CA LYS A 391 -32.74 -25.86 -9.29
C LYS A 391 -33.72 -26.52 -8.30
N GLN A 392 -33.26 -26.93 -7.11
CA GLN A 392 -34.16 -27.34 -6.03
C GLN A 392 -34.88 -26.14 -5.40
N PHE A 393 -34.32 -24.94 -5.50
CA PHE A 393 -35.00 -23.69 -5.21
C PHE A 393 -35.78 -23.22 -6.43
N SER A 394 -36.86 -22.47 -6.23
CA SER A 394 -37.55 -21.81 -7.35
C SER A 394 -36.73 -20.60 -7.86
N PRO A 395 -36.86 -20.19 -9.13
CA PRO A 395 -36.13 -19.04 -9.69
C PRO A 395 -36.34 -17.70 -8.94
N ASP A 396 -37.43 -17.59 -8.20
CA ASP A 396 -37.85 -16.44 -7.39
C ASP A 396 -37.68 -16.67 -5.88
N PHE A 397 -36.90 -17.69 -5.49
CA PHE A 397 -36.70 -18.03 -4.09
C PHE A 397 -35.82 -17.01 -3.37
N PHE A 398 -34.74 -16.54 -3.99
CA PHE A 398 -33.84 -15.59 -3.35
C PHE A 398 -34.23 -14.16 -3.70
N ASP A 399 -34.18 -13.28 -2.70
CA ASP A 399 -34.41 -11.85 -2.88
C ASP A 399 -33.07 -11.10 -3.12
N LEU A 400 -31.97 -11.67 -2.61
CA LEU A 400 -30.61 -11.13 -2.70
C LEU A 400 -29.58 -12.26 -2.89
N ILE A 401 -28.65 -12.06 -3.81
CA ILE A 401 -27.48 -12.92 -4.01
C ILE A 401 -26.21 -12.07 -3.94
N ILE A 402 -25.23 -12.53 -3.18
CA ILE A 402 -23.90 -11.91 -3.10
C ILE A 402 -22.86 -12.93 -3.55
N VAL A 403 -21.94 -12.49 -4.39
CA VAL A 403 -20.89 -13.30 -5.02
C VAL A 403 -19.54 -12.75 -4.59
N ASP A 404 -18.85 -13.46 -3.70
CA ASP A 404 -17.48 -13.10 -3.30
C ASP A 404 -16.43 -13.61 -4.30
N GLU A 405 -15.46 -12.76 -4.63
CA GLU A 405 -14.47 -13.00 -5.69
C GLU A 405 -15.13 -13.27 -7.05
N CYS A 406 -16.09 -12.41 -7.45
CA CYS A 406 -16.91 -12.57 -8.66
C CYS A 406 -16.13 -12.56 -9.99
N HIS A 407 -14.81 -12.46 -9.96
CA HIS A 407 -13.87 -12.44 -11.10
C HIS A 407 -13.27 -13.81 -11.46
N ARG A 408 -13.58 -14.85 -10.67
CA ARG A 408 -12.98 -16.18 -10.85
C ARG A 408 -13.79 -17.07 -11.80
N GLY A 409 -13.24 -17.25 -13.00
CA GLY A 409 -13.51 -18.42 -13.81
C GLY A 409 -12.56 -18.61 -15.00
N SER A 410 -12.37 -19.89 -15.36
CA SER A 410 -12.20 -20.29 -16.76
C SER A 410 -13.54 -20.05 -17.48
N ALA A 411 -13.58 -20.05 -18.82
CA ALA A 411 -14.85 -19.94 -19.55
C ALA A 411 -15.96 -20.90 -19.02
N ALA A 412 -15.57 -22.09 -18.53
CA ALA A 412 -16.47 -23.06 -17.91
C ALA A 412 -16.92 -22.73 -16.47
N ALA A 413 -16.03 -22.16 -15.64
CA ALA A 413 -16.38 -21.74 -14.27
C ALA A 413 -17.13 -20.40 -14.26
N ASP A 414 -16.80 -19.50 -15.20
CA ASP A 414 -17.56 -18.28 -15.46
C ASP A 414 -18.98 -18.61 -15.93
N ALA A 415 -19.14 -19.65 -16.76
CA ALA A 415 -20.45 -20.16 -17.14
C ALA A 415 -21.24 -20.72 -15.94
N ALA A 416 -20.59 -21.30 -14.92
CA ALA A 416 -21.27 -21.95 -13.80
C ALA A 416 -21.94 -20.96 -12.84
N TRP A 417 -21.22 -19.93 -12.36
CA TRP A 417 -21.86 -18.93 -11.49
C TRP A 417 -22.83 -18.05 -12.28
N ARG A 418 -22.52 -17.72 -13.54
CA ARG A 418 -23.42 -16.95 -14.40
C ARG A 418 -24.75 -17.68 -14.62
N GLN A 419 -24.74 -19.00 -14.80
CA GLN A 419 -25.97 -19.80 -14.85
C GLN A 419 -26.81 -19.72 -13.56
N VAL A 420 -26.17 -19.70 -12.39
CA VAL A 420 -26.87 -19.56 -11.10
C VAL A 420 -27.51 -18.17 -11.01
N LEU A 421 -26.76 -17.12 -11.38
CA LEU A 421 -27.27 -15.76 -11.34
C LEU A 421 -28.36 -15.48 -12.39
N GLU A 422 -28.22 -16.04 -13.59
CA GLU A 422 -29.25 -15.98 -14.64
C GLU A 422 -30.51 -16.77 -14.25
N TYR A 423 -30.37 -17.89 -13.54
CA TYR A 423 -31.51 -18.63 -13.00
C TYR A 423 -32.28 -17.82 -11.95
N PHE A 424 -31.57 -17.14 -11.05
CA PHE A 424 -32.14 -16.26 -10.04
C PHE A 424 -32.17 -14.79 -10.49
N ALA A 425 -32.52 -14.53 -11.76
CA ALA A 425 -32.48 -13.18 -12.34
C ALA A 425 -33.42 -12.15 -11.66
N SER A 426 -34.41 -12.62 -10.89
CA SER A 426 -35.32 -11.75 -10.12
C SER A 426 -34.74 -11.27 -8.79
N ALA A 427 -33.67 -11.91 -8.30
CA ALA A 427 -32.97 -11.47 -7.10
C ALA A 427 -32.09 -10.26 -7.43
N THR A 428 -31.91 -9.36 -6.46
CA THR A 428 -30.82 -8.37 -6.54
C THR A 428 -29.47 -9.08 -6.38
N GLN A 429 -28.46 -8.67 -7.11
CA GLN A 429 -27.18 -9.38 -7.23
C GLN A 429 -26.01 -8.42 -6.99
N ILE A 430 -25.16 -8.77 -6.02
CA ILE A 430 -23.98 -7.99 -5.65
C ILE A 430 -22.72 -8.82 -5.95
N GLY A 431 -21.88 -8.32 -6.85
CA GLY A 431 -20.54 -8.84 -7.06
C GLY A 431 -19.52 -8.12 -6.16
N LEU A 432 -18.71 -8.89 -5.44
CA LEU A 432 -17.56 -8.38 -4.68
C LEU A 432 -16.29 -8.90 -5.34
N THR A 433 -15.32 -8.02 -5.59
CA THR A 433 -14.05 -8.42 -6.20
C THR A 433 -12.89 -7.55 -5.72
N ALA A 434 -11.68 -8.11 -5.68
CA ALA A 434 -10.46 -7.31 -5.58
C ALA A 434 -9.94 -6.85 -6.95
N THR A 435 -10.36 -7.49 -8.05
CA THR A 435 -9.85 -7.26 -9.39
C THR A 435 -10.99 -7.31 -10.41
N PRO A 436 -11.53 -6.17 -10.85
CA PRO A 436 -12.48 -6.18 -11.95
C PRO A 436 -11.76 -6.76 -13.18
N LYS A 437 -12.37 -7.76 -13.81
CA LYS A 437 -11.84 -8.45 -14.99
C LYS A 437 -12.51 -7.87 -16.23
N GLU A 438 -11.69 -7.29 -17.11
CA GLU A 438 -12.05 -6.81 -18.44
C GLU A 438 -11.27 -7.67 -19.45
N THR A 439 -11.87 -8.74 -19.97
CA THR A 439 -11.28 -9.54 -21.06
C THR A 439 -12.23 -9.60 -22.24
N LYS A 440 -11.73 -9.91 -23.45
CA LYS A 440 -12.55 -10.02 -24.67
C LYS A 440 -13.73 -10.99 -24.56
N ASP A 441 -13.63 -12.01 -23.69
CA ASP A 441 -14.60 -13.10 -23.60
C ASP A 441 -15.42 -13.10 -22.29
N VAL A 442 -14.97 -12.40 -21.24
CA VAL A 442 -15.63 -12.32 -19.94
C VAL A 442 -15.35 -10.96 -19.30
N SER A 443 -16.40 -10.15 -19.10
CA SER A 443 -16.36 -8.96 -18.26
C SER A 443 -17.39 -9.05 -17.13
N ASN A 444 -16.92 -8.87 -15.90
CA ASN A 444 -17.81 -8.71 -14.75
C ASN A 444 -18.54 -7.37 -14.78
N ILE A 445 -17.91 -6.36 -15.38
CA ILE A 445 -18.49 -5.04 -15.57
C ILE A 445 -19.63 -5.13 -16.59
N GLU A 446 -19.51 -5.95 -17.64
CA GLU A 446 -20.61 -6.23 -18.55
C GLU A 446 -21.82 -6.84 -17.82
N TYR A 447 -21.58 -7.74 -16.87
CA TYR A 447 -22.67 -8.39 -16.14
C TYR A 447 -23.29 -7.48 -15.06
N PHE A 448 -22.45 -6.93 -14.17
CA PHE A 448 -22.89 -6.18 -12.99
C PHE A 448 -23.00 -4.66 -13.20
N GLY A 449 -22.45 -4.12 -14.28
CA GLY A 449 -22.27 -2.69 -14.50
C GLY A 449 -20.97 -2.15 -13.87
N GLU A 450 -20.78 -0.84 -14.04
CA GLU A 450 -19.68 -0.10 -13.41
C GLU A 450 -19.70 -0.24 -11.88
N PRO A 451 -18.54 -0.31 -11.21
CA PRO A 451 -18.49 -0.41 -9.77
C PRO A 451 -19.04 0.85 -9.12
N ILE A 452 -20.01 0.70 -8.21
CA ILE A 452 -20.60 1.83 -7.48
C ILE A 452 -19.62 2.39 -6.44
N TYR A 453 -18.60 1.60 -6.07
CA TYR A 453 -17.51 2.00 -5.20
C TYR A 453 -16.26 1.16 -5.45
N THR A 454 -15.11 1.82 -5.43
CA THR A 454 -13.79 1.20 -5.58
C THR A 454 -12.88 1.65 -4.44
N TYR A 455 -12.30 0.69 -3.73
CA TYR A 455 -11.25 0.90 -2.72
C TYR A 455 -10.01 0.07 -3.07
N SER A 456 -9.03 0.75 -3.68
CA SER A 456 -7.85 0.12 -4.29
C SER A 456 -6.76 -0.21 -3.27
N LEU A 457 -5.76 -0.99 -3.70
CA LEU A 457 -4.58 -1.30 -2.88
C LEU A 457 -3.78 -0.01 -2.61
N ARG A 458 -3.62 0.83 -3.63
CA ARG A 458 -3.00 2.17 -3.53
C ARG A 458 -3.64 3.02 -2.46
N GLN A 459 -4.97 3.12 -2.46
CA GLN A 459 -5.68 3.89 -1.45
C GLN A 459 -5.49 3.27 -0.05
N GLY A 460 -5.60 1.94 0.07
CA GLY A 460 -5.35 1.25 1.33
C GLY A 460 -3.94 1.46 1.90
N ILE A 461 -2.92 1.53 1.05
CA ILE A 461 -1.54 1.86 1.45
C ILE A 461 -1.43 3.33 1.87
N THR A 462 -2.03 4.24 1.11
CA THR A 462 -2.02 5.69 1.37
C THR A 462 -2.69 6.01 2.71
N ASP A 463 -3.82 5.37 3.01
CA ASP A 463 -4.54 5.55 4.27
C ASP A 463 -3.86 4.84 5.46
N GLY A 464 -2.86 3.99 5.19
CA GLY A 464 -2.16 3.23 6.22
C GLY A 464 -2.90 2.01 6.74
N PHE A 465 -3.90 1.52 6.01
CA PHE A 465 -4.65 0.30 6.33
C PHE A 465 -4.06 -0.97 5.69
N LEU A 466 -3.30 -0.83 4.61
CA LEU A 466 -2.58 -1.90 3.93
C LEU A 466 -1.08 -1.63 3.93
N ALA A 467 -0.30 -2.70 3.98
CA ALA A 467 1.15 -2.68 4.02
C ALA A 467 1.74 -2.37 2.64
N PRO A 468 2.67 -1.40 2.52
CA PRO A 468 3.46 -1.22 1.31
C PRO A 468 4.41 -2.42 1.08
N TYR A 469 4.98 -2.49 -0.13
CA TYR A 469 5.87 -3.59 -0.52
C TYR A 469 7.18 -3.14 -1.18
N LYS A 470 8.19 -3.99 -1.05
CA LYS A 470 9.44 -3.96 -1.83
C LYS A 470 9.44 -5.10 -2.85
N VAL A 471 10.11 -4.92 -3.98
CA VAL A 471 10.27 -5.94 -5.02
C VAL A 471 11.76 -6.26 -5.17
N VAL A 472 12.10 -7.55 -5.13
CA VAL A 472 13.40 -8.11 -5.46
C VAL A 472 13.23 -8.98 -6.70
N ARG A 473 13.73 -8.55 -7.87
CA ARG A 473 13.64 -9.34 -9.10
C ARG A 473 14.96 -10.06 -9.35
N ILE A 474 14.90 -11.37 -9.56
CA ILE A 474 16.10 -12.19 -9.78
C ILE A 474 15.92 -12.96 -11.09
N GLY A 475 16.64 -12.54 -12.13
CA GLY A 475 16.72 -13.27 -13.40
C GLY A 475 17.71 -14.43 -13.31
N LEU A 476 17.35 -15.58 -13.88
CA LEU A 476 18.22 -16.75 -13.96
C LEU A 476 18.61 -16.99 -15.42
N ASP A 477 19.90 -17.24 -15.67
CA ASP A 477 20.44 -17.38 -17.03
C ASP A 477 19.65 -18.38 -17.88
N LYS A 478 19.34 -19.56 -17.33
CA LYS A 478 18.59 -20.60 -18.06
C LYS A 478 17.11 -20.25 -18.29
N ASP A 479 16.50 -19.44 -17.42
CA ASP A 479 15.13 -18.99 -17.61
C ASP A 479 15.04 -17.94 -18.74
N LEU A 480 16.10 -17.16 -18.93
CA LEU A 480 16.16 -16.04 -19.87
C LEU A 480 16.69 -16.48 -21.25
N ASP A 481 17.82 -17.19 -21.27
CA ASP A 481 18.52 -17.61 -22.49
C ASP A 481 18.06 -18.98 -23.00
N GLY A 482 17.31 -19.73 -22.18
CA GLY A 482 16.98 -21.13 -22.45
C GLY A 482 18.18 -22.07 -22.25
N TRP A 483 17.98 -23.33 -22.62
CA TRP A 483 18.99 -24.38 -22.54
C TRP A 483 18.81 -25.41 -23.63
N ARG A 484 19.92 -25.93 -24.18
CA ARG A 484 19.91 -27.05 -25.13
C ARG A 484 20.85 -28.16 -24.60
N PRO A 485 20.39 -29.41 -24.51
CA PRO A 485 21.23 -30.53 -24.09
C PRO A 485 22.32 -30.84 -25.11
N GLU A 486 23.41 -31.44 -24.64
CA GLU A 486 24.37 -32.11 -25.53
C GLU A 486 23.73 -33.32 -26.21
N ALA A 487 24.19 -33.68 -27.40
CA ALA A 487 23.65 -34.80 -28.17
C ALA A 487 23.75 -36.12 -27.36
N GLY A 488 22.60 -36.81 -27.22
CA GLY A 488 22.51 -38.07 -26.47
C GLY A 488 22.56 -37.91 -24.94
N LYS A 489 22.42 -36.70 -24.41
CA LYS A 489 22.37 -36.46 -22.95
C LYS A 489 21.19 -37.20 -22.34
N LEU A 490 21.48 -37.92 -21.25
CA LEU A 490 20.47 -38.61 -20.46
C LEU A 490 20.06 -37.74 -19.27
N ASP A 491 18.81 -37.86 -18.85
CA ASP A 491 18.32 -37.33 -17.59
C ASP A 491 18.81 -38.20 -16.41
N LYS A 492 18.55 -37.76 -15.17
CA LYS A 492 19.01 -38.49 -13.96
C LYS A 492 18.41 -39.89 -13.79
N TYR A 493 17.40 -40.24 -14.58
CA TYR A 493 16.76 -41.56 -14.59
C TYR A 493 17.19 -42.41 -15.81
N GLY A 494 18.09 -41.90 -16.64
CA GLY A 494 18.63 -42.59 -17.81
C GLY A 494 17.79 -42.45 -19.08
N PHE A 495 16.83 -41.53 -19.13
CA PHE A 495 16.06 -41.25 -20.34
C PHE A 495 16.77 -40.21 -21.21
N GLU A 496 16.90 -40.51 -22.50
CA GLU A 496 17.49 -39.57 -23.47
C GLU A 496 16.62 -38.32 -23.64
N ILE A 497 17.26 -37.16 -23.44
CA ILE A 497 16.65 -35.84 -23.59
C ILE A 497 16.70 -35.48 -25.07
N GLU A 498 15.56 -35.01 -25.60
CA GLU A 498 15.46 -34.57 -26.98
C GLU A 498 16.45 -33.42 -27.26
N ASP A 499 17.25 -33.55 -28.32
CA ASP A 499 18.18 -32.48 -28.75
C ASP A 499 17.40 -31.34 -29.43
N ARG A 500 16.87 -30.45 -28.60
CA ARG A 500 16.25 -29.18 -29.02
C ARG A 500 16.48 -28.10 -27.99
N GLU A 501 16.15 -26.87 -28.36
CA GLU A 501 16.15 -25.74 -27.43
C GLU A 501 14.94 -25.84 -26.49
N TYR A 502 15.21 -25.74 -25.19
CA TYR A 502 14.24 -25.68 -24.10
C TYR A 502 14.19 -24.26 -23.58
N ASN A 503 13.02 -23.64 -23.68
CA ASN A 503 12.78 -22.30 -23.15
C ASN A 503 12.15 -22.36 -21.76
N GLU A 504 11.84 -21.19 -21.19
CA GLU A 504 11.19 -21.06 -19.90
C GLU A 504 9.89 -21.88 -19.77
N ARG A 505 9.04 -21.95 -20.81
CA ARG A 505 7.80 -22.74 -20.78
C ARG A 505 8.07 -24.23 -20.75
N ASP A 506 9.14 -24.68 -21.41
CA ASP A 506 9.58 -26.05 -21.30
C ASP A 506 10.06 -26.35 -19.88
N MET A 507 10.77 -25.42 -19.23
CA MET A 507 11.20 -25.57 -17.83
C MET A 507 10.03 -25.57 -16.83
N ASP A 508 8.95 -24.86 -17.15
CA ASP A 508 7.74 -24.89 -16.34
C ASP A 508 7.04 -26.27 -16.44
N ARG A 509 7.05 -26.90 -17.63
CA ARG A 509 6.22 -28.08 -17.94
C ARG A 509 6.98 -29.40 -18.02
N ASN A 510 8.00 -29.48 -18.86
CA ASN A 510 8.56 -30.73 -19.38
C ASN A 510 10.03 -30.95 -19.00
N LEU A 511 10.72 -29.94 -18.49
CA LEU A 511 12.13 -30.01 -18.10
C LEU A 511 12.31 -29.47 -16.69
N VAL A 512 12.96 -30.22 -15.81
CA VAL A 512 13.30 -29.76 -14.45
C VAL A 512 14.81 -29.67 -14.35
N LEU A 513 15.31 -28.47 -14.04
CA LEU A 513 16.70 -28.26 -13.66
C LEU A 513 16.79 -28.24 -12.12
N ASP A 514 17.38 -29.27 -11.51
CA ASP A 514 17.45 -29.39 -10.06
C ASP A 514 18.29 -28.24 -9.46
N LYS A 515 19.41 -27.87 -10.11
CA LYS A 515 20.27 -26.74 -9.73
C LYS A 515 19.55 -25.38 -9.74
N ARG A 516 18.58 -25.18 -10.65
CA ARG A 516 17.72 -23.99 -10.65
C ARG A 516 16.91 -23.89 -9.36
N THR A 517 16.28 -25.01 -8.96
CA THR A 517 15.45 -25.09 -7.75
C THR A 517 16.31 -24.87 -6.50
N GLU A 518 17.53 -25.43 -6.48
CA GLU A 518 18.51 -25.22 -5.42
C GLU A 518 18.95 -23.75 -5.31
N LEU A 519 19.21 -23.09 -6.44
CA LEU A 519 19.59 -21.68 -6.46
C LEU A 519 18.47 -20.77 -5.94
N VAL A 520 17.22 -20.99 -6.36
CA VAL A 520 16.06 -20.26 -5.85
C VAL A 520 15.94 -20.45 -4.33
N ALA A 521 16.01 -21.68 -3.84
CA ALA A 521 15.96 -21.98 -2.40
C ALA A 521 17.12 -21.33 -1.62
N ALA A 522 18.32 -21.29 -2.22
CA ALA A 522 19.49 -20.63 -1.64
C ALA A 522 19.28 -19.12 -1.53
N LYS A 523 18.71 -18.46 -2.55
CA LYS A 523 18.43 -17.02 -2.55
C LYS A 523 17.35 -16.63 -1.55
N ILE A 524 16.29 -17.43 -1.42
CA ILE A 524 15.29 -17.26 -0.35
C ILE A 524 15.95 -17.38 1.03
N THR A 525 16.79 -18.39 1.21
CA THR A 525 17.50 -18.63 2.48
C THR A 525 18.49 -17.53 2.82
N GLU A 526 19.22 -17.02 1.83
CA GLU A 526 20.14 -15.88 1.94
C GLU A 526 19.39 -14.64 2.46
N PHE A 527 18.25 -14.31 1.85
CA PHE A 527 17.40 -13.20 2.28
C PHE A 527 16.91 -13.38 3.72
N LEU A 528 16.39 -14.57 4.07
CA LEU A 528 15.89 -14.86 5.42
C LEU A 528 17.00 -14.83 6.48
N LYS A 529 18.22 -15.28 6.15
CA LYS A 529 19.39 -15.18 7.03
C LYS A 529 19.81 -13.74 7.28
N ALA A 530 19.74 -12.89 6.25
CA ALA A 530 20.12 -11.49 6.34
C ALA A 530 19.04 -10.60 6.99
N THR A 531 17.78 -11.05 7.03
CA THR A 531 16.65 -10.29 7.58
C THR A 531 16.09 -10.93 8.85
N ASN A 532 15.23 -11.94 8.72
CA ASN A 532 14.66 -12.70 9.83
C ASN A 532 14.32 -14.12 9.39
N ARG A 533 15.00 -15.12 9.98
CA ARG A 533 14.81 -16.54 9.63
C ARG A 533 13.47 -17.13 10.05
N TYR A 534 12.69 -16.43 10.86
CA TYR A 534 11.34 -16.84 11.28
C TYR A 534 10.23 -16.00 10.63
N ALA A 535 10.58 -15.14 9.67
CA ALA A 535 9.63 -14.38 8.88
C ALA A 535 8.74 -15.34 8.07
N LYS A 536 7.43 -15.32 8.32
CA LYS A 536 6.46 -16.16 7.57
C LYS A 536 6.61 -15.88 6.07
N THR A 537 6.81 -16.94 5.31
CA THR A 537 7.13 -16.89 3.89
C THR A 537 6.21 -17.82 3.11
N ILE A 538 5.67 -17.35 1.98
CA ILE A 538 4.90 -18.19 1.05
C ILE A 538 5.65 -18.25 -0.28
N VAL A 539 5.94 -19.47 -0.75
CA VAL A 539 6.60 -19.72 -2.03
C VAL A 539 5.60 -20.31 -3.01
N PHE A 540 5.25 -19.54 -4.03
CA PHE A 540 4.32 -19.93 -5.08
C PHE A 540 5.08 -20.64 -6.21
N CYS A 541 4.82 -21.93 -6.35
CA CYS A 541 5.47 -22.83 -7.31
C CYS A 541 4.50 -23.20 -8.44
N GLU A 542 5.03 -23.51 -9.63
CA GLU A 542 4.25 -23.87 -10.82
C GLU A 542 3.17 -24.96 -10.59
N ASN A 543 3.54 -26.05 -9.92
CA ASN A 543 2.66 -27.18 -9.65
C ASN A 543 3.01 -27.91 -8.34
N ILE A 544 2.27 -28.97 -8.00
CA ILE A 544 2.44 -29.72 -6.74
C ILE A 544 3.83 -30.38 -6.66
N ASP A 545 4.30 -30.95 -7.77
CA ASP A 545 5.66 -31.52 -7.86
C ASP A 545 6.72 -30.45 -7.57
N HIS A 546 6.59 -29.28 -8.20
CA HIS A 546 7.50 -28.17 -7.96
C HIS A 546 7.48 -27.73 -6.48
N ALA A 547 6.30 -27.62 -5.87
CA ALA A 547 6.18 -27.28 -4.45
C ALA A 547 6.88 -28.30 -3.52
N GLU A 548 6.89 -29.59 -3.88
CA GLU A 548 7.64 -30.61 -3.13
C GLU A 548 9.15 -30.47 -3.30
N ARG A 549 9.62 -30.35 -4.55
CA ARG A 549 11.06 -30.16 -4.83
C ARG A 549 11.61 -28.91 -4.16
N MET A 550 10.85 -27.80 -4.22
CA MET A 550 11.19 -26.56 -3.53
C MET A 550 11.22 -26.73 -2.01
N ARG A 551 10.26 -27.47 -1.42
CA ARG A 551 10.26 -27.78 0.01
C ARG A 551 11.54 -28.54 0.39
N GLN A 552 11.92 -29.54 -0.39
CA GLN A 552 13.15 -30.31 -0.16
C GLN A 552 14.40 -29.43 -0.26
N ALA A 553 14.52 -28.61 -1.29
CA ALA A 553 15.64 -27.68 -1.48
C ALA A 553 15.75 -26.68 -0.32
N LEU A 554 14.63 -26.12 0.14
CA LEU A 554 14.59 -25.20 1.28
C LEU A 554 14.95 -25.86 2.61
N VAL A 555 14.53 -27.11 2.84
CA VAL A 555 14.97 -27.91 4.00
C VAL A 555 16.49 -28.11 3.96
N ASN A 556 17.04 -28.48 2.81
CA ASN A 556 18.48 -28.69 2.65
C ASN A 556 19.29 -27.39 2.77
N ALA A 557 18.72 -26.25 2.39
CA ALA A 557 19.33 -24.94 2.58
C ALA A 557 19.28 -24.44 4.05
N ASN A 558 18.38 -25.01 4.87
CA ASN A 558 18.16 -24.66 6.28
C ASN A 558 18.23 -25.91 7.20
N PRO A 559 19.31 -26.70 7.15
CA PRO A 559 19.36 -28.00 7.83
C PRO A 559 19.27 -27.86 9.36
N ASP A 560 19.80 -26.77 9.90
CA ASP A 560 19.79 -26.46 11.32
C ASP A 560 18.37 -26.21 11.87
N LEU A 561 17.57 -25.42 11.14
CA LEU A 561 16.18 -25.12 11.55
C LEU A 561 15.22 -26.26 11.25
N ALA A 562 15.44 -26.99 10.16
CA ALA A 562 14.69 -28.20 9.87
C ALA A 562 14.94 -29.30 10.92
N ALA A 563 16.17 -29.40 11.44
CA ALA A 563 16.48 -30.30 12.56
C ALA A 563 15.85 -29.84 13.88
N ALA A 564 15.80 -28.52 14.13
CA ALA A 564 15.19 -27.96 15.33
C ALA A 564 13.65 -28.14 15.34
N ASN A 565 12.99 -28.01 14.19
CA ASN A 565 11.57 -28.29 14.04
C ASN A 565 11.25 -28.75 12.62
N SER A 566 10.67 -29.95 12.51
CA SER A 566 10.29 -30.55 11.22
C SER A 566 9.28 -29.72 10.42
N LYS A 567 8.57 -28.79 11.08
CA LYS A 567 7.58 -27.90 10.47
C LYS A 567 8.17 -26.57 10.00
N TYR A 568 9.49 -26.36 10.07
CA TYR A 568 10.12 -25.12 9.60
C TYR A 568 9.73 -24.81 8.14
N VAL A 569 9.80 -25.82 7.27
CA VAL A 569 9.33 -25.76 5.87
C VAL A 569 8.24 -26.81 5.66
N MET A 570 7.06 -26.38 5.22
CA MET A 570 5.92 -27.27 4.95
C MET A 570 5.39 -27.07 3.54
N ARG A 571 5.02 -28.17 2.87
CA ARG A 571 4.25 -28.11 1.63
C ARG A 571 2.76 -28.04 1.98
N ILE A 572 2.10 -26.99 1.53
CA ILE A 572 0.66 -26.76 1.77
C ILE A 572 -0.05 -26.75 0.40
N THR A 573 -0.50 -27.92 -0.03
CA THR A 573 -1.12 -28.18 -1.34
C THR A 573 -2.43 -28.95 -1.21
N GLY A 574 -3.24 -28.95 -2.27
CA GLY A 574 -4.58 -29.56 -2.29
C GLY A 574 -4.60 -31.08 -2.11
N ASP A 575 -3.49 -31.76 -2.31
CA ASP A 575 -3.28 -33.21 -2.14
C ASP A 575 -2.68 -33.57 -0.78
N ASN A 576 -2.20 -32.59 -0.01
CA ASN A 576 -1.48 -32.83 1.24
C ASN A 576 -2.35 -32.52 2.46
N ASN A 577 -2.94 -33.55 3.07
CA ASN A 577 -3.83 -33.39 4.23
C ASN A 577 -3.11 -32.84 5.48
N GLU A 578 -1.86 -33.22 5.71
CA GLU A 578 -1.08 -32.75 6.86
C GLU A 578 -0.76 -31.26 6.75
N GLY A 579 -0.33 -30.81 5.57
CA GLY A 579 -0.07 -29.41 5.24
C GLY A 579 -1.33 -28.56 5.36
N LYS A 580 -2.47 -29.05 4.86
CA LYS A 580 -3.78 -28.38 5.07
C LYS A 580 -4.09 -28.21 6.56
N ALA A 581 -3.82 -29.22 7.38
CA ALA A 581 -4.05 -29.17 8.82
C ALA A 581 -3.11 -28.19 9.55
N GLN A 582 -2.03 -27.73 8.91
CA GLN A 582 -1.15 -26.69 9.44
C GLN A 582 -1.45 -25.29 8.90
N LEU A 583 -2.48 -25.12 8.06
CA LEU A 583 -2.85 -23.81 7.52
C LEU A 583 -3.25 -22.83 8.63
N ASP A 584 -4.05 -23.29 9.60
CA ASP A 584 -4.46 -22.47 10.74
C ASP A 584 -3.25 -22.02 11.58
N ASN A 585 -2.29 -22.93 11.82
CA ASN A 585 -1.04 -22.60 12.51
C ASN A 585 -0.12 -21.68 11.70
N PHE A 586 -0.23 -21.66 10.37
CA PHE A 586 0.55 -20.75 9.53
C PHE A 586 0.00 -19.32 9.58
N ILE A 587 -1.33 -19.16 9.62
CA ILE A 587 -1.99 -17.86 9.64
C ILE A 587 -2.08 -17.25 11.03
N ASP A 588 -2.01 -18.07 12.07
CA ASP A 588 -2.00 -17.63 13.46
C ASP A 588 -0.73 -16.79 13.76
N PRO A 589 -0.87 -15.49 14.12
CA PRO A 589 0.26 -14.64 14.47
C PRO A 589 1.09 -15.15 15.66
N GLU A 590 0.47 -15.85 16.62
CA GLU A 590 1.14 -16.37 17.81
C GLU A 590 1.95 -17.65 17.50
N SER A 591 1.59 -18.35 16.43
CA SER A 591 2.24 -19.59 16.04
C SER A 591 3.51 -19.33 15.23
N THR A 592 4.65 -19.76 15.75
CA THR A 592 5.93 -19.66 15.03
C THR A 592 5.97 -20.53 13.76
N TYR A 593 5.39 -21.74 13.80
CA TYR A 593 5.52 -22.73 12.72
C TYR A 593 4.16 -23.07 12.07
N PRO A 594 4.10 -23.34 10.76
CA PRO A 594 5.21 -23.37 9.81
C PRO A 594 5.78 -21.97 9.50
N VAL A 595 7.07 -21.88 9.17
CA VAL A 595 7.70 -20.59 8.80
C VAL A 595 7.63 -20.39 7.29
N ILE A 596 8.06 -21.38 6.51
CA ILE A 596 8.03 -21.33 5.06
C ILE A 596 6.98 -22.32 4.54
N ALA A 597 6.00 -21.82 3.78
CA ALA A 597 4.99 -22.62 3.12
C ALA A 597 5.26 -22.66 1.60
N THR A 598 5.53 -23.83 1.04
CA THR A 598 5.54 -24.03 -0.42
C THR A 598 4.15 -24.45 -0.89
N THR A 599 3.66 -23.81 -1.95
CA THR A 599 2.31 -24.05 -2.47
C THR A 599 2.27 -23.87 -3.97
N SER A 600 1.19 -24.33 -4.61
CA SER A 600 0.92 -24.07 -6.03
C SER A 600 -0.25 -23.09 -6.22
N GLN A 601 -1.45 -23.51 -5.81
CA GLN A 601 -2.68 -22.71 -5.92
C GLN A 601 -3.49 -22.65 -4.62
N LEU A 602 -3.19 -23.48 -3.61
CA LEU A 602 -4.04 -23.58 -2.43
C LEU A 602 -4.03 -22.28 -1.63
N MET A 603 -2.88 -21.60 -1.54
CA MET A 603 -2.77 -20.35 -0.77
C MET A 603 -2.91 -19.08 -1.61
N SER A 604 -3.28 -19.19 -2.89
CA SER A 604 -3.51 -18.00 -3.73
C SER A 604 -4.77 -17.24 -3.29
N THR A 605 -5.78 -17.93 -2.76
CA THR A 605 -6.99 -17.33 -2.16
C THR A 605 -7.37 -17.88 -0.81
N GLY A 606 -8.03 -17.03 -0.02
CA GLY A 606 -8.71 -17.41 1.22
C GLY A 606 -7.80 -17.76 2.38
N VAL A 607 -6.55 -17.28 2.34
CA VAL A 607 -5.60 -17.38 3.46
C VAL A 607 -5.34 -15.96 3.98
N ASP A 608 -5.61 -15.75 5.27
CA ASP A 608 -5.38 -14.48 5.97
C ASP A 608 -4.09 -14.54 6.81
N ALA A 609 -2.93 -14.58 6.13
CA ALA A 609 -1.63 -14.65 6.80
C ALA A 609 -1.17 -13.25 7.25
N GLN A 610 -1.64 -12.81 8.43
CA GLN A 610 -1.42 -11.43 8.90
C GLN A 610 0.05 -11.08 9.13
N THR A 611 0.91 -12.07 9.37
CA THR A 611 2.34 -11.94 9.64
C THR A 611 3.22 -12.39 8.47
N CYS A 612 2.67 -12.51 7.25
CA CYS A 612 3.42 -12.88 6.04
C CYS A 612 4.35 -11.74 5.57
N HIS A 613 5.67 -11.93 5.70
CA HIS A 613 6.68 -10.91 5.40
C HIS A 613 7.30 -11.06 4.01
N LEU A 614 7.34 -12.28 3.47
CA LEU A 614 7.97 -12.58 2.18
C LEU A 614 7.04 -13.43 1.31
N ILE A 615 6.78 -12.92 0.10
CA ILE A 615 6.09 -13.65 -0.96
C ILE A 615 7.11 -13.94 -2.06
N VAL A 616 7.27 -15.21 -2.41
CA VAL A 616 8.18 -15.63 -3.47
C VAL A 616 7.38 -16.13 -4.67
N LEU A 617 7.66 -15.57 -5.85
CA LEU A 617 7.05 -15.93 -7.12
C LEU A 617 8.04 -16.76 -7.93
N ASP A 618 7.86 -18.09 -7.91
CA ASP A 618 8.59 -19.05 -8.76
C ASP A 618 7.59 -19.87 -9.59
N LYS A 619 6.64 -19.15 -10.17
CA LYS A 619 5.52 -19.64 -10.97
C LYS A 619 5.20 -18.64 -12.07
N ARG A 620 4.81 -19.13 -13.25
CA ARG A 620 4.22 -18.28 -14.27
C ARG A 620 2.80 -17.86 -13.87
N ILE A 621 2.60 -16.57 -13.69
CA ILE A 621 1.28 -16.00 -13.39
C ILE A 621 0.62 -15.62 -14.72
N ASN A 622 -0.58 -16.15 -14.97
CA ASN A 622 -1.25 -16.01 -16.26
C ASN A 622 -2.34 -14.92 -16.27
N SER A 623 -2.59 -14.27 -15.12
CA SER A 623 -3.59 -13.20 -15.02
C SER A 623 -3.29 -12.20 -13.92
N MET A 624 -3.68 -10.94 -14.15
CA MET A 624 -3.65 -9.85 -13.17
C MET A 624 -4.39 -10.22 -11.88
N THR A 625 -5.52 -10.91 -12.03
CA THR A 625 -6.32 -11.43 -10.91
C THR A 625 -5.50 -12.33 -9.99
N GLU A 626 -4.83 -13.34 -10.56
CA GLU A 626 -4.02 -14.27 -9.76
C GLU A 626 -2.86 -13.53 -9.09
N PHE A 627 -2.21 -12.60 -9.80
CA PHE A 627 -1.16 -11.76 -9.25
C PHE A 627 -1.63 -10.95 -8.03
N LYS A 628 -2.70 -10.16 -8.17
CA LYS A 628 -3.26 -9.33 -7.09
C LYS A 628 -3.74 -10.15 -5.89
N GLN A 629 -4.24 -11.38 -6.13
CA GLN A 629 -4.62 -12.29 -5.06
C GLN A 629 -3.42 -12.86 -4.29
N ILE A 630 -2.31 -13.13 -4.98
CA ILE A 630 -1.06 -13.58 -4.38
C ILE A 630 -0.45 -12.46 -3.53
N ILE A 631 -0.22 -11.27 -4.10
CA ILE A 631 0.40 -10.16 -3.35
C ILE A 631 -0.49 -9.71 -2.19
N GLY A 632 -1.81 -9.81 -2.33
CA GLY A 632 -2.80 -9.54 -1.28
C GLY A 632 -2.63 -10.38 -0.01
N ARG A 633 -1.79 -11.42 0.00
CA ARG A 633 -1.44 -12.18 1.22
C ARG A 633 -0.43 -11.44 2.11
N GLY A 634 0.33 -10.49 1.55
CA GLY A 634 1.35 -9.72 2.27
C GLY A 634 0.86 -8.34 2.71
N THR A 635 -0.27 -7.87 2.18
CA THR A 635 -0.78 -6.49 2.37
C THR A 635 -1.36 -6.23 3.76
N ARG A 636 -1.44 -7.23 4.65
CA ARG A 636 -1.88 -7.00 6.03
C ARG A 636 -0.82 -6.25 6.84
N ILE A 637 -1.29 -5.28 7.62
CA ILE A 637 -0.51 -4.63 8.68
C ILE A 637 -0.86 -5.32 10.00
N ASN A 638 0.16 -5.68 10.76
CA ASN A 638 0.03 -6.12 12.14
C ASN A 638 1.18 -5.52 12.98
N GLU A 639 0.87 -4.47 13.74
CA GLU A 639 1.86 -3.68 14.50
C GLU A 639 2.43 -4.45 15.69
N ASP A 640 1.60 -5.25 16.36
CA ASP A 640 2.01 -6.06 17.52
C ASP A 640 3.12 -7.06 17.17
N TYR A 641 3.20 -7.44 15.89
CA TYR A 641 4.18 -8.37 15.34
C TYR A 641 5.20 -7.70 14.41
N ASN A 642 5.32 -6.36 14.45
CA ASN A 642 6.21 -5.56 13.61
C ASN A 642 6.04 -5.79 12.09
N LYS A 643 4.85 -6.23 11.67
CA LYS A 643 4.52 -6.45 10.26
C LYS A 643 3.90 -5.18 9.67
N LEU A 644 4.76 -4.30 9.16
CA LEU A 644 4.35 -3.01 8.58
C LEU A 644 4.50 -2.94 7.06
N PHE A 645 5.41 -3.72 6.47
CA PHE A 645 5.61 -3.85 5.02
C PHE A 645 5.85 -5.32 4.67
N PHE A 646 5.93 -5.66 3.39
CA PHE A 646 6.35 -7.00 2.95
C PHE A 646 7.26 -6.93 1.74
N THR A 647 7.92 -8.04 1.41
CA THR A 647 8.80 -8.14 0.23
C THR A 647 8.24 -9.16 -0.74
N ILE A 648 8.29 -8.84 -2.03
CA ILE A 648 8.01 -9.75 -3.14
C ILE A 648 9.36 -10.12 -3.75
N MET A 649 9.70 -11.40 -3.77
CA MET A 649 10.87 -11.92 -4.48
C MET A 649 10.40 -12.63 -5.74
N ASP A 650 10.78 -12.11 -6.90
CA ASP A 650 10.22 -12.48 -8.19
C ASP A 650 11.30 -13.10 -9.09
N PHE A 651 11.19 -14.41 -9.33
CA PHE A 651 12.08 -15.16 -10.23
C PHE A 651 11.51 -15.29 -11.65
N LYS A 652 10.28 -14.84 -11.87
CA LYS A 652 9.51 -15.06 -13.11
C LYS A 652 9.06 -13.76 -13.77
N ARG A 653 9.57 -12.62 -13.29
CA ARG A 653 9.27 -11.25 -13.77
C ARG A 653 7.76 -10.93 -13.80
N ALA A 654 6.97 -11.61 -12.98
CA ALA A 654 5.52 -11.40 -12.91
C ALA A 654 5.17 -9.96 -12.47
N THR A 655 5.99 -9.36 -11.62
CA THR A 655 5.80 -7.99 -11.12
C THR A 655 5.95 -6.93 -12.21
N ALA A 656 6.75 -7.18 -13.25
CA ALA A 656 6.86 -6.28 -14.40
C ALA A 656 5.65 -6.42 -15.35
N LEU A 657 5.18 -7.66 -15.56
CA LEU A 657 4.07 -7.97 -16.47
C LEU A 657 2.70 -7.48 -15.97
N PHE A 658 2.54 -7.28 -14.65
CA PHE A 658 1.27 -6.95 -14.02
C PHE A 658 1.33 -5.66 -13.19
N ALA A 659 2.22 -4.73 -13.53
CA ALA A 659 2.25 -3.42 -12.88
C ALA A 659 0.99 -2.61 -13.23
N ASP A 660 0.21 -2.24 -12.22
CA ASP A 660 -0.95 -1.35 -12.34
C ASP A 660 -0.84 -0.22 -11.30
N PRO A 661 -0.09 0.87 -11.60
CA PRO A 661 0.14 1.97 -10.66
C PRO A 661 -1.16 2.67 -10.21
N GLY A 662 -2.22 2.61 -11.02
CA GLY A 662 -3.53 3.16 -10.68
C GLY A 662 -4.19 2.41 -9.53
N PHE A 663 -4.10 1.08 -9.52
CA PHE A 663 -4.72 0.23 -8.50
C PHE A 663 -3.77 -0.18 -7.38
N ASP A 664 -2.54 -0.56 -7.69
CA ASP A 664 -1.56 -1.12 -6.74
C ASP A 664 -0.77 -0.03 -6.02
N GLY A 665 -0.52 1.09 -6.71
CA GLY A 665 0.43 2.11 -6.28
C GLY A 665 1.88 1.67 -6.54
N ASP A 666 2.82 2.58 -6.29
CA ASP A 666 4.22 2.32 -6.61
C ASP A 666 4.90 1.47 -5.52
N PRO A 667 5.74 0.49 -5.91
CA PRO A 667 6.58 -0.21 -4.96
C PRO A 667 7.48 0.79 -4.23
N VAL A 668 7.77 0.52 -2.96
CA VAL A 668 8.72 1.34 -2.18
C VAL A 668 10.11 1.30 -2.81
N GLN A 669 10.50 0.14 -3.33
CA GLN A 669 11.80 -0.12 -3.91
C GLN A 669 11.69 -1.31 -4.86
N ILE A 670 12.29 -1.19 -6.05
CA ILE A 670 12.57 -2.30 -6.95
C ILE A 670 14.09 -2.51 -6.90
N TYR A 671 14.52 -3.74 -6.67
CA TYR A 671 15.94 -4.10 -6.59
C TYR A 671 16.20 -5.35 -7.44
N GLU A 672 17.24 -5.29 -8.27
CA GLU A 672 17.63 -6.36 -9.18
C GLU A 672 19.10 -6.72 -8.91
N PRO A 673 19.39 -7.71 -8.04
CA PRO A 673 20.76 -8.11 -7.68
C PRO A 673 21.45 -8.94 -8.75
N ARG A 674 22.66 -8.54 -9.20
CA ARG A 674 23.47 -9.31 -10.15
C ARG A 674 24.18 -10.46 -9.46
N GLU A 675 24.86 -11.30 -10.24
CA GLU A 675 25.72 -12.34 -9.70
C GLU A 675 26.77 -11.75 -8.74
N GLY A 676 26.78 -12.22 -7.49
CA GLY A 676 27.66 -11.73 -6.42
C GLY A 676 27.07 -10.61 -5.55
N ASP A 677 25.98 -9.96 -5.96
CA ASP A 677 25.33 -8.91 -5.15
C ASP A 677 24.51 -9.51 -3.98
N PRO A 678 24.37 -8.78 -2.85
CA PRO A 678 23.48 -9.18 -1.76
C PRO A 678 22.03 -9.27 -2.24
N VAL A 679 21.28 -10.28 -1.79
CA VAL A 679 19.84 -10.43 -2.16
C VAL A 679 18.94 -9.42 -1.43
N VAL A 680 19.39 -8.87 -0.31
CA VAL A 680 18.62 -7.86 0.44
C VAL A 680 18.77 -6.50 -0.25
N PRO A 681 17.66 -5.80 -0.57
CA PRO A 681 17.73 -4.45 -1.11
C PRO A 681 18.51 -3.49 -0.20
N PRO A 682 19.36 -2.60 -0.76
CA PRO A 682 20.09 -1.60 0.01
C PRO A 682 19.14 -0.57 0.65
N ASP A 683 19.61 0.11 1.70
CA ASP A 683 18.79 1.05 2.48
C ASP A 683 18.44 2.35 1.72
N GLU A 684 19.26 2.75 0.75
CA GLU A 684 19.00 3.86 -0.15
C GLU A 684 18.55 3.34 -1.52
N PRO A 685 17.54 3.96 -2.16
CA PRO A 685 17.15 3.59 -3.51
C PRO A 685 18.31 3.87 -4.46
N THR A 686 18.94 2.81 -4.97
CA THR A 686 19.78 2.90 -6.16
C THR A 686 18.87 3.38 -7.30
N GLY A 687 19.18 4.54 -7.88
CA GLY A 687 18.34 5.24 -8.86
C GLY A 687 17.72 4.28 -9.87
N ALA A 688 16.40 4.11 -9.77
CA ALA A 688 15.63 3.30 -10.69
C ALA A 688 15.30 4.15 -11.91
N GLY A 689 15.58 3.64 -13.10
CA GLY A 689 14.93 4.11 -14.32
C GLY A 689 13.43 3.83 -14.20
N GLU A 690 12.61 4.82 -14.55
CA GLU A 690 11.19 4.64 -14.73
C GLU A 690 10.98 3.73 -15.96
N GLU A 691 10.57 2.47 -15.75
CA GLU A 691 10.01 1.67 -16.83
C GLU A 691 8.54 2.07 -17.00
N GLU A 692 8.18 2.60 -18.17
CA GLU A 692 6.77 2.79 -18.54
C GLU A 692 6.06 1.43 -18.71
N PRO A 693 4.76 1.34 -18.38
CA PRO A 693 4.01 0.12 -18.56
C PRO A 693 3.93 -0.22 -20.05
N THR A 694 4.50 -1.34 -20.45
CA THR A 694 4.37 -1.85 -21.82
C THR A 694 2.92 -2.25 -22.09
N ASP A 695 2.34 -1.68 -23.15
CA ASP A 695 0.99 -1.98 -23.61
C ASP A 695 0.74 -3.49 -23.78
N GLY A 696 -0.46 -3.90 -23.39
CA GLY A 696 -0.84 -5.30 -23.20
C GLY A 696 -0.51 -6.23 -24.37
N ILE A 697 0.33 -7.24 -24.10
CA ILE A 697 0.45 -8.40 -24.98
C ILE A 697 -0.88 -9.17 -24.93
N VAL A 698 -1.58 -9.18 -26.05
CA VAL A 698 -2.72 -10.08 -26.26
C VAL A 698 -2.20 -11.51 -26.24
N VAL A 699 -2.51 -12.23 -25.16
CA VAL A 699 -2.26 -13.67 -25.07
C VAL A 699 -3.22 -14.37 -26.03
N ASP A 700 -2.70 -14.86 -27.15
CA ASP A 700 -3.48 -15.72 -28.05
C ASP A 700 -3.92 -16.99 -27.30
N PRO A 701 -5.19 -17.42 -27.45
CA PRO A 701 -5.64 -18.68 -26.91
C PRO A 701 -4.89 -19.84 -27.59
N PRO A 702 -4.61 -20.95 -26.87
CA PRO A 702 -3.98 -22.10 -27.47
C PRO A 702 -4.83 -22.64 -28.63
N PRO A 703 -4.21 -23.19 -29.70
CA PRO A 703 -4.96 -23.73 -30.83
C PRO A 703 -5.86 -24.89 -30.37
N PRO A 704 -7.04 -25.07 -31.00
CA PRO A 704 -7.95 -26.15 -30.63
C PRO A 704 -7.29 -27.50 -30.88
N VAL A 705 -7.32 -28.35 -29.85
CA VAL A 705 -6.91 -29.76 -29.94
C VAL A 705 -7.90 -30.46 -30.86
N GLY A 706 -7.44 -30.87 -32.04
CA GLY A 706 -8.23 -31.70 -32.97
C GLY A 706 -8.60 -33.04 -32.32
N PRO A 707 -9.72 -33.67 -32.73
CA PRO A 707 -10.14 -34.93 -32.15
C PRO A 707 -9.24 -36.06 -32.68
N GLY A 708 -8.29 -36.52 -31.87
CA GLY A 708 -7.42 -37.61 -32.26
C GLY A 708 -6.50 -38.11 -31.15
N GLY A 709 -6.96 -39.16 -30.44
CA GLY A 709 -6.15 -40.02 -29.57
C GLY A 709 -5.79 -39.42 -28.20
N ASP A 710 -5.99 -40.19 -27.13
CA ASP A 710 -5.42 -39.87 -25.81
C ASP A 710 -3.90 -39.69 -25.96
N PRO A 711 -3.33 -38.48 -25.77
CA PRO A 711 -1.88 -38.31 -25.81
C PRO A 711 -1.31 -38.96 -24.55
N GLU A 712 -0.28 -39.79 -24.70
CA GLU A 712 0.55 -40.15 -23.56
C GLU A 712 1.01 -38.87 -22.84
N PRO A 713 1.03 -38.83 -21.49
CA PRO A 713 1.47 -37.64 -20.77
C PRO A 713 2.88 -37.26 -21.25
N PRO A 714 3.14 -35.97 -21.55
CA PRO A 714 4.43 -35.54 -22.07
C PRO A 714 5.55 -36.00 -21.12
N LYS A 715 6.57 -36.66 -21.68
CA LYS A 715 7.75 -37.09 -20.91
C LYS A 715 8.39 -35.87 -20.26
N ARG A 716 8.56 -35.91 -18.94
CA ARG A 716 9.20 -34.86 -18.14
C ARG A 716 10.63 -35.29 -17.79
N TYR A 717 11.60 -34.48 -18.19
CA TYR A 717 13.03 -34.73 -17.96
C TYR A 717 13.52 -34.06 -16.68
N TYR A 718 14.44 -34.69 -15.96
CA TYR A 718 15.05 -34.16 -14.74
C TYR A 718 16.58 -34.15 -14.86
N VAL A 719 17.18 -32.97 -14.72
CA VAL A 719 18.59 -32.73 -14.98
C VAL A 719 19.24 -32.10 -13.75
N ASP A 720 20.28 -32.73 -13.24
CA ASP A 720 20.96 -32.39 -11.98
C ASP A 720 22.39 -31.84 -12.15
N ASP A 721 22.91 -31.86 -13.37
CA ASP A 721 24.29 -31.48 -13.73
C ASP A 721 24.39 -30.16 -14.53
N VAL A 722 23.28 -29.46 -14.74
CA VAL A 722 23.27 -28.16 -15.43
C VAL A 722 23.34 -27.03 -14.43
N GLU A 723 24.47 -26.34 -14.38
CA GLU A 723 24.64 -25.15 -13.55
C GLU A 723 23.74 -24.01 -14.02
N VAL A 724 23.21 -23.25 -13.04
CA VAL A 724 22.32 -22.10 -13.23
C VAL A 724 22.89 -20.95 -12.43
N SER A 725 22.91 -19.76 -13.01
CA SER A 725 23.48 -18.55 -12.40
C SER A 725 22.49 -17.39 -12.44
N VAL A 726 22.74 -16.37 -11.61
CA VAL A 726 21.91 -15.15 -11.63
C VAL A 726 22.35 -14.32 -12.83
N ALA A 727 21.50 -14.24 -13.85
CA ALA A 727 21.68 -13.36 -14.99
C ALA A 727 20.63 -12.24 -14.90
N ILE A 728 21.06 -11.00 -14.78
CA ILE A 728 20.15 -9.87 -14.98
C ILE A 728 20.25 -9.46 -16.45
N GLU A 729 19.11 -9.51 -17.14
CA GLU A 729 19.02 -9.45 -18.61
C GLU A 729 18.87 -8.04 -19.20
N ARG A 730 19.11 -8.01 -20.51
CA ARG A 730 18.96 -6.95 -21.52
C ARG A 730 17.62 -6.21 -21.50
N VAL A 731 17.72 -4.89 -21.59
CA VAL A 731 16.62 -4.00 -22.02
C VAL A 731 16.32 -4.26 -23.50
N GLN A 732 15.07 -4.57 -23.82
CA GLN A 732 14.56 -4.56 -25.18
C GLN A 732 14.13 -3.12 -25.50
N TYR A 733 14.72 -2.53 -26.52
CA TYR A 733 14.43 -1.15 -26.90
C TYR A 733 13.29 -1.13 -27.92
N LEU A 734 12.34 -0.22 -27.71
CA LEU A 734 11.35 0.13 -28.72
C LEU A 734 11.91 1.30 -29.53
N ASP A 735 11.76 1.28 -30.85
CA ASP A 735 12.08 2.45 -31.66
C ASP A 735 11.10 3.60 -31.40
N ALA A 736 11.35 4.78 -31.99
CA ALA A 736 10.48 5.95 -31.86
C ALA A 736 9.03 5.72 -32.37
N ASP A 737 8.77 4.60 -33.07
CA ASP A 737 7.46 4.20 -33.58
C ASP A 737 6.81 3.08 -32.71
N GLY A 738 7.43 2.72 -31.58
CA GLY A 738 6.92 1.70 -30.65
C GLY A 738 7.16 0.25 -31.08
N ARG A 739 8.10 -0.01 -32.01
CA ARG A 739 8.42 -1.36 -32.49
C ARG A 739 9.68 -1.90 -31.81
N LEU A 740 9.68 -3.18 -31.48
CA LEU A 740 10.85 -3.89 -30.95
C LEU A 740 12.05 -3.76 -31.89
N ILE A 741 13.15 -3.24 -31.38
CA ILE A 741 14.44 -3.21 -32.04
C ILE A 741 15.00 -4.64 -32.00
N THR A 742 14.90 -5.35 -33.12
CA THR A 742 15.32 -6.75 -33.26
C THR A 742 16.82 -6.91 -33.56
N GLU A 743 17.56 -5.81 -33.59
CA GLU A 743 18.99 -5.74 -33.85
C GLU A 743 19.77 -5.22 -32.65
N SER A 744 21.11 -5.30 -32.68
CA SER A 744 21.92 -4.79 -31.57
C SER A 744 21.72 -3.27 -31.38
N LEU A 745 21.72 -2.79 -30.14
CA LEU A 745 21.56 -1.36 -29.85
C LEU A 745 22.60 -0.50 -30.58
N THR A 746 23.82 -1.03 -30.74
CA THR A 746 24.90 -0.42 -31.51
C THR A 746 24.58 -0.31 -33.01
N ASP A 747 23.98 -1.34 -33.62
CA ASP A 747 23.62 -1.32 -35.04
C ASP A 747 22.41 -0.43 -35.32
N TYR A 748 21.42 -0.45 -34.43
CA TYR A 748 20.28 0.47 -34.49
C TYR A 748 20.75 1.92 -34.37
N THR A 749 21.57 2.24 -33.36
CA THR A 749 22.12 3.59 -33.17
C THR A 749 22.89 4.05 -34.40
N ARG A 750 23.76 3.20 -34.97
CA ARG A 750 24.49 3.51 -36.21
C ARG A 750 23.53 3.89 -37.34
N LYS A 751 22.49 3.09 -37.58
CA LYS A 751 21.50 3.36 -38.63
C LYS A 751 20.72 4.65 -38.38
N THR A 752 20.28 4.89 -37.14
CA THR A 752 19.50 6.08 -36.77
C THR A 752 20.34 7.35 -36.89
N VAL A 753 21.60 7.33 -36.44
CA VAL A 753 22.53 8.46 -36.63
C VAL A 753 22.79 8.72 -38.11
N HIS A 754 23.00 7.70 -38.94
CA HIS A 754 23.21 7.87 -40.38
C HIS A 754 21.99 8.43 -41.15
N LYS A 755 20.77 8.27 -40.62
CA LYS A 755 19.57 8.90 -41.21
C LYS A 755 19.61 10.43 -41.05
N SER A 756 20.11 10.91 -39.92
CA SER A 756 20.19 12.35 -39.59
C SER A 756 21.51 12.98 -40.05
N PHE A 757 22.59 12.21 -40.06
CA PHE A 757 23.96 12.64 -40.39
C PHE A 757 24.65 11.58 -41.26
N ALA A 758 24.59 11.76 -42.58
CA ALA A 758 25.10 10.77 -43.54
C ALA A 758 26.61 10.52 -43.35
N THR A 759 27.39 11.57 -43.07
CA THR A 759 28.83 11.50 -42.88
C THR A 759 29.27 12.01 -41.51
N LEU A 760 30.49 11.64 -41.10
CA LEU A 760 31.11 12.17 -39.88
C LEU A 760 31.24 13.70 -39.94
N ASP A 761 31.58 14.26 -41.10
CA ASP A 761 31.71 15.70 -41.30
C ASP A 761 30.38 16.45 -41.08
N ASP A 762 29.25 15.85 -41.47
CA ASP A 762 27.92 16.42 -41.22
C ASP A 762 27.63 16.49 -39.71
N PHE A 763 27.94 15.41 -39.00
CA PHE A 763 27.78 15.34 -37.55
C PHE A 763 28.71 16.33 -36.85
N LEU A 764 29.99 16.40 -37.21
CA LEU A 764 30.96 17.33 -36.62
C LEU A 764 30.58 18.79 -36.88
N THR A 765 30.11 19.11 -38.08
CA THR A 765 29.66 20.47 -38.44
C THR A 765 28.47 20.88 -37.59
N ARG A 766 27.46 19.99 -37.45
CA ARG A 766 26.31 20.23 -36.58
C ARG A 766 26.69 20.32 -35.11
N TRP A 767 27.55 19.41 -34.64
CA TRP A 767 28.03 19.38 -33.26
C TRP A 767 28.77 20.66 -32.93
N ASN A 768 29.72 21.09 -33.75
CA ASN A 768 30.53 22.28 -33.49
C ASN A 768 29.73 23.59 -33.60
N SER A 769 28.76 23.67 -34.52
CA SER A 769 27.91 24.85 -34.70
C SER A 769 26.76 24.99 -33.69
N ALA A 770 26.46 23.94 -32.91
CA ALA A 770 25.39 23.99 -31.91
C ALA A 770 25.72 24.93 -30.75
N ASP A 771 24.77 25.84 -30.45
CA ASP A 771 24.83 26.78 -29.31
C ASP A 771 24.76 26.06 -27.94
N GLN A 772 24.20 24.86 -27.86
CA GLN A 772 24.22 23.99 -26.67
C GLN A 772 24.34 22.55 -27.13
N LYS A 773 25.41 21.86 -26.73
CA LYS A 773 25.66 20.46 -27.06
C LYS A 773 24.60 19.56 -26.43
N ASN A 774 24.13 19.91 -25.23
CA ASN A 774 23.06 19.17 -24.57
C ASN A 774 21.73 19.20 -25.37
N ALA A 775 21.46 20.27 -26.11
CA ALA A 775 20.26 20.34 -26.94
C ALA A 775 20.32 19.33 -28.11
N LEU A 776 21.49 19.17 -28.72
CA LEU A 776 21.72 18.17 -29.77
C LEU A 776 21.68 16.74 -29.21
N ILE A 777 22.21 16.52 -28.00
CA ILE A 777 22.11 15.23 -27.30
C ILE A 777 20.63 14.86 -27.06
N LYS A 778 19.82 15.82 -26.58
CA LYS A 778 18.37 15.62 -26.40
C LYS A 778 17.64 15.39 -27.71
N GLU A 779 18.05 16.05 -28.79
CA GLU A 779 17.50 15.83 -30.14
C GLU A 779 17.74 14.38 -30.61
N LEU A 780 18.96 13.86 -30.40
CA LEU A 780 19.31 12.47 -30.73
C LEU A 780 18.55 11.46 -29.86
N ALA A 781 18.40 11.75 -28.56
CA ALA A 781 17.59 10.93 -27.66
C ALA A 781 16.12 10.88 -28.13
N ALA A 782 15.56 12.03 -28.54
CA ALA A 782 14.20 12.10 -29.08
C ALA A 782 14.03 11.37 -30.43
N GLN A 783 15.12 11.14 -31.17
CA GLN A 783 15.13 10.31 -32.38
C GLN A 783 15.26 8.81 -32.09
N GLY A 784 15.21 8.42 -30.81
CA GLY A 784 15.27 7.03 -30.36
C GLY A 784 16.68 6.53 -30.03
N ILE A 785 17.68 7.42 -29.88
CA ILE A 785 19.04 7.00 -29.50
C ILE A 785 19.16 6.93 -27.97
N PHE A 786 19.27 5.72 -27.45
CA PHE A 786 19.41 5.39 -26.03
C PHE A 786 20.85 5.55 -25.55
N LEU A 787 21.26 6.79 -25.24
CA LEU A 787 22.67 7.12 -24.98
C LEU A 787 23.22 6.55 -23.67
N ASP A 788 22.41 6.51 -22.61
CA ASP A 788 22.84 6.00 -21.30
C ASP A 788 23.07 4.48 -21.37
N GLU A 789 22.23 3.80 -22.13
CA GLU A 789 22.30 2.37 -22.35
C GLU A 789 23.37 1.98 -23.37
N LEU A 790 23.59 2.83 -24.37
CA LEU A 790 24.73 2.70 -25.28
C LEU A 790 26.05 2.88 -24.51
N ALA A 791 26.11 3.83 -23.56
CA ALA A 791 27.25 4.01 -22.68
C ALA A 791 27.49 2.75 -21.81
N ALA A 792 26.44 2.12 -21.30
CA ALA A 792 26.55 0.88 -20.53
C ALA A 792 27.12 -0.30 -21.35
N GLN A 793 26.87 -0.35 -22.67
CA GLN A 793 27.37 -1.42 -23.55
C GLN A 793 28.76 -1.15 -24.13
N VAL A 794 29.05 0.11 -24.47
CA VAL A 794 30.27 0.49 -25.22
C VAL A 794 31.37 1.00 -24.28
N GLY A 795 31.00 1.77 -23.24
CA GLY A 795 31.91 2.29 -22.24
C GLY A 795 31.32 3.50 -21.51
N ALA A 796 31.06 3.34 -20.20
CA ALA A 796 30.41 4.37 -19.38
C ALA A 796 31.27 5.63 -19.17
N ASP A 797 32.58 5.51 -19.38
CA ASP A 797 33.56 6.60 -19.24
C ASP A 797 33.68 7.47 -20.50
N TYR A 798 32.99 7.10 -21.58
CA TYR A 798 32.94 7.90 -22.81
C TYR A 798 31.91 9.02 -22.70
N ASP A 799 32.17 10.13 -23.39
CA ASP A 799 31.17 11.19 -23.55
C ASP A 799 30.14 10.78 -24.63
N ALA A 800 28.93 11.36 -24.59
CA ALA A 800 27.91 11.12 -25.62
C ALA A 800 28.45 11.34 -27.05
N PHE A 801 29.29 12.35 -27.23
CA PHE A 801 29.99 12.61 -28.49
C PHE A 801 30.83 11.41 -28.96
N ASP A 802 31.69 10.88 -28.09
CA ASP A 802 32.59 9.77 -28.41
C ASP A 802 31.85 8.48 -28.68
N LEU A 803 30.77 8.23 -27.91
CA LEU A 803 29.90 7.08 -28.13
C LEU A 803 29.29 7.11 -29.53
N ILE A 804 28.76 8.26 -29.94
CA ILE A 804 28.17 8.43 -31.28
C ILE A 804 29.25 8.29 -32.36
N CYS A 805 30.39 8.97 -32.22
CA CYS A 805 31.48 8.90 -33.19
C CYS A 805 32.03 7.46 -33.36
N HIS A 806 32.16 6.74 -32.25
CA HIS A 806 32.62 5.35 -32.25
C HIS A 806 31.61 4.40 -32.89
N VAL A 807 30.36 4.46 -32.45
CA VAL A 807 29.33 3.51 -32.88
C VAL A 807 28.87 3.76 -34.32
N ALA A 808 28.67 5.02 -34.69
CA ALA A 808 28.17 5.39 -36.01
C ALA A 808 29.28 5.41 -37.08
N TYR A 809 30.48 5.90 -36.74
CA TYR A 809 31.53 6.18 -37.73
C TYR A 809 32.85 5.43 -37.50
N ASN A 810 32.86 4.45 -36.57
CA ASN A 810 34.04 3.64 -36.22
C ASN A 810 35.27 4.46 -35.82
N GLN A 811 35.08 5.63 -35.21
CA GLN A 811 36.18 6.41 -34.66
C GLN A 811 36.69 5.79 -33.35
N PRO A 812 38.01 5.81 -33.06
CA PRO A 812 38.51 5.45 -31.74
C PRO A 812 37.90 6.39 -30.67
N PRO A 813 37.22 5.87 -29.64
CA PRO A 813 36.59 6.72 -28.62
C PRO A 813 37.65 7.25 -27.66
N LEU A 814 37.45 8.46 -27.14
CA LEU A 814 38.20 8.99 -26.02
C LEU A 814 37.32 8.99 -24.76
N THR A 815 37.90 8.64 -23.63
CA THR A 815 37.24 8.84 -22.33
C THR A 815 37.11 10.32 -22.01
N ARG A 816 36.12 10.66 -21.16
CA ARG A 816 35.96 12.03 -20.65
C ARG A 816 37.23 12.53 -19.96
N GLN A 817 37.92 11.63 -19.24
CA GLN A 817 39.20 11.92 -18.59
C GLN A 817 40.31 12.25 -19.60
N GLU A 818 40.45 11.47 -20.68
CA GLU A 818 41.44 11.73 -21.74
C GLU A 818 41.19 13.06 -22.45
N ARG A 819 39.92 13.40 -22.72
CA ARG A 819 39.55 14.72 -23.27
C ARG A 819 39.92 15.85 -22.33
N ALA A 820 39.60 15.71 -21.04
CA ALA A 820 39.93 16.70 -20.03
C ALA A 820 41.45 16.92 -19.93
N ASP A 821 42.25 15.85 -19.92
CA ASP A 821 43.69 15.95 -19.85
C ASP A 821 44.31 16.52 -21.15
N GLY A 822 43.69 16.25 -22.30
CA GLY A 822 44.03 16.87 -23.57
C GLY A 822 43.83 18.39 -23.58
N VAL A 823 42.81 18.91 -22.88
CA VAL A 823 42.61 20.36 -22.69
C VAL A 823 43.69 20.94 -21.78
N LYS A 824 44.01 20.28 -20.65
CA LYS A 824 45.06 20.73 -19.73
C LYS A 824 46.43 20.84 -20.40
N LYS A 825 46.80 19.86 -21.22
CA LYS A 825 48.09 19.83 -21.95
C LYS A 825 48.27 21.00 -22.92
N ARG A 826 47.18 21.57 -23.44
CA ARG A 826 47.19 22.69 -24.40
C ARG A 826 47.17 24.08 -23.74
N ASP A 827 47.17 24.15 -22.41
CA ASP A 827 47.08 25.39 -21.61
C ASP A 827 46.00 26.36 -22.11
N VAL A 828 44.82 25.82 -22.44
CA VAL A 828 43.66 26.56 -22.98
C VAL A 828 43.19 27.69 -22.03
N PHE A 829 43.59 27.61 -20.76
CA PHE A 829 43.20 28.53 -19.71
C PHE A 829 44.21 29.67 -19.45
N GLY A 830 45.38 29.69 -20.11
CA GLY A 830 46.43 30.68 -19.86
C GLY A 830 46.03 32.15 -20.07
N LYS A 831 44.90 32.41 -20.73
CA LYS A 831 44.32 33.75 -20.96
C LYS A 831 43.44 34.28 -19.82
N TYR A 832 43.08 33.44 -18.84
CA TYR A 832 42.21 33.80 -17.71
C TYR A 832 43.05 34.04 -16.44
N GLY A 833 42.60 34.95 -15.57
CA GLY A 833 43.26 35.18 -14.28
C GLY A 833 43.12 33.99 -13.32
N ASP A 834 43.98 33.89 -12.31
CA ASP A 834 44.13 32.71 -11.44
C ASP A 834 42.81 32.14 -10.88
N LYS A 835 41.90 33.01 -10.43
CA LYS A 835 40.59 32.58 -9.91
C LYS A 835 39.66 32.02 -10.99
N ALA A 836 39.60 32.66 -12.15
CA ALA A 836 38.78 32.20 -13.27
C ALA A 836 39.35 30.90 -13.89
N ARG A 837 40.68 30.78 -13.93
CA ARG A 837 41.37 29.54 -14.30
C ARG A 837 41.01 28.39 -13.36
N ALA A 838 41.06 28.60 -12.05
CA ALA A 838 40.70 27.56 -11.07
C ALA A 838 39.24 27.09 -11.21
N VAL A 839 38.31 28.00 -11.52
CA VAL A 839 36.91 27.65 -11.82
C VAL A 839 36.80 26.79 -13.08
N LEU A 840 37.52 27.14 -14.17
CA LEU A 840 37.52 26.33 -15.40
C LEU A 840 38.16 24.95 -15.19
N GLU A 841 39.20 24.85 -14.38
CA GLU A 841 39.83 23.57 -14.01
C GLU A 841 38.87 22.69 -13.17
N ALA A 842 38.11 23.30 -12.25
CA ALA A 842 37.07 22.61 -11.50
C ALA A 842 35.91 22.14 -12.38
N LEU A 843 35.46 22.97 -13.33
CA LEU A 843 34.44 22.59 -14.32
C LEU A 843 34.94 21.45 -15.23
N LEU A 844 36.19 21.50 -15.66
CA LEU A 844 36.82 20.46 -16.46
C LEU A 844 36.91 19.13 -15.71
N LYS A 845 37.16 19.17 -14.40
CA LYS A 845 37.10 17.99 -13.54
C LYS A 845 35.67 17.44 -13.46
N LYS A 846 34.67 18.31 -13.30
CA LYS A 846 33.25 17.88 -13.30
C LYS A 846 32.81 17.28 -14.62
N TYR A 847 33.30 17.81 -15.74
CA TYR A 847 33.11 17.18 -17.05
C TYR A 847 33.68 15.76 -17.09
N ALA A 848 34.89 15.54 -16.58
CA ALA A 848 35.48 14.20 -16.52
C ALA A 848 34.59 13.21 -15.73
N ASP A 849 34.02 13.68 -14.62
CA ASP A 849 33.17 12.89 -13.74
C ASP A 849 31.76 12.61 -14.33
N ARG A 850 31.11 13.61 -14.96
CA ARG A 850 29.67 13.58 -15.28
C ARG A 850 29.28 13.99 -16.69
N GLY A 851 30.25 14.21 -17.59
CA GLY A 851 30.01 14.54 -19.00
C GLY A 851 29.47 15.95 -19.26
N ILE A 852 29.27 16.24 -20.54
CA ILE A 852 29.03 17.61 -21.03
C ILE A 852 27.71 18.24 -20.55
N GLN A 853 26.69 17.41 -20.32
CA GLN A 853 25.33 17.85 -19.96
C GLN A 853 25.32 18.68 -18.67
N THR A 854 26.20 18.36 -17.72
CA THR A 854 26.28 19.06 -16.43
C THR A 854 27.00 20.41 -16.55
N MET A 855 27.95 20.54 -17.48
CA MET A 855 28.79 21.73 -17.61
C MET A 855 28.04 22.94 -18.18
N GLU A 856 27.04 22.71 -19.03
CA GLU A 856 26.20 23.77 -19.62
C GLU A 856 25.13 24.31 -18.65
N SER A 857 24.87 23.63 -17.53
CA SER A 857 23.91 24.06 -16.52
C SER A 857 24.50 25.11 -15.58
N MET A 858 23.76 26.19 -15.30
CA MET A 858 24.16 27.18 -14.29
C MET A 858 24.13 26.62 -12.87
N GLU A 859 23.42 25.51 -12.65
CA GLU A 859 23.32 24.86 -11.34
C GLU A 859 24.63 24.18 -10.93
N ILE A 860 25.52 23.87 -11.89
CA ILE A 860 26.82 23.26 -11.58
C ILE A 860 27.69 24.17 -10.72
N LEU A 861 27.49 25.49 -10.81
CA LEU A 861 28.17 26.47 -9.96
C LEU A 861 27.79 26.32 -8.49
N ASN A 862 26.66 25.67 -8.21
CA ASN A 862 26.24 25.27 -6.87
C ASN A 862 26.69 23.85 -6.54
N VAL A 863 27.82 23.33 -7.03
CA VAL A 863 28.29 21.98 -6.69
C VAL A 863 29.76 22.02 -6.27
N ASP A 864 30.13 21.36 -5.18
CA ASP A 864 31.52 21.36 -4.69
C ASP A 864 32.48 20.75 -5.73
N PRO A 865 33.67 21.31 -5.96
CA PRO A 865 34.28 22.43 -5.22
C PRO A 865 33.94 23.82 -5.79
N LEU A 866 33.01 23.95 -6.75
CA LEU A 866 32.69 25.24 -7.38
C LEU A 866 32.09 26.25 -6.38
N ARG A 867 31.32 25.77 -5.39
CA ARG A 867 30.78 26.61 -4.30
C ARG A 867 31.87 27.31 -3.48
N ASP A 868 33.06 26.72 -3.38
CA ASP A 868 34.17 27.29 -2.62
C ASP A 868 34.72 28.58 -3.27
N PHE A 869 34.42 28.80 -4.56
CA PHE A 869 34.82 30.00 -5.30
C PHE A 869 33.81 31.16 -5.17
N GLY A 870 32.69 30.95 -4.47
CA GLY A 870 31.67 31.96 -4.20
C GLY A 870 30.28 31.55 -4.69
N THR A 871 29.33 32.47 -4.57
CA THR A 871 27.99 32.31 -5.14
C THR A 871 28.04 32.28 -6.67
N PRO A 872 27.05 31.68 -7.38
CA PRO A 872 27.03 31.65 -8.84
C PRO A 872 27.18 33.03 -9.50
N ILE A 873 26.65 34.08 -8.86
CA ILE A 873 26.77 35.46 -9.35
C ILE A 873 28.23 35.93 -9.24
N GLU A 874 28.89 35.69 -8.11
CA GLU A 874 30.29 36.06 -7.89
C GLU A 874 31.21 35.31 -8.85
N ILE A 875 30.98 34.00 -9.06
CA ILE A 875 31.75 33.19 -10.01
C ILE A 875 31.61 33.74 -11.43
N VAL A 876 30.40 34.08 -11.87
CA VAL A 876 30.16 34.68 -13.19
C VAL A 876 30.85 36.04 -13.34
N GLN A 877 30.93 36.83 -12.27
CA GLN A 877 31.64 38.12 -12.29
C GLN A 877 33.16 37.97 -12.46
N LEU A 878 33.76 36.85 -12.04
CA LEU A 878 35.19 36.57 -12.27
C LEU A 878 35.56 36.55 -13.76
N PHE A 879 34.58 36.31 -14.63
CA PHE A 879 34.76 36.29 -16.09
C PHE A 879 34.38 37.63 -16.76
N GLY A 880 33.91 38.64 -16.00
CA GLY A 880 33.42 39.91 -16.55
C GLY A 880 31.92 39.91 -16.86
N GLY A 881 31.15 39.00 -16.24
CA GLY A 881 29.70 38.92 -16.35
C GLY A 881 29.20 37.75 -17.21
N LYS A 882 27.86 37.61 -17.29
CA LYS A 882 27.19 36.41 -17.85
C LYS A 882 27.59 36.09 -19.30
N ALA A 883 27.75 37.11 -20.14
CA ALA A 883 28.13 36.93 -21.54
C ALA A 883 29.55 36.38 -21.69
N ALA A 884 30.50 36.91 -20.92
CA ALA A 884 31.89 36.50 -20.96
C ALA A 884 32.11 35.12 -20.31
N TYR A 885 31.35 34.79 -19.25
CA TYR A 885 31.30 33.43 -18.70
C TYR A 885 30.83 32.42 -19.74
N ARG A 886 29.71 32.67 -20.43
CA ARG A 886 29.22 31.80 -21.51
C ARG A 886 30.25 31.63 -22.65
N ALA A 887 30.92 32.71 -23.04
CA ALA A 887 31.98 32.64 -24.03
C ALA A 887 33.17 31.78 -23.54
N ALA A 888 33.48 31.80 -22.25
CA ALA A 888 34.51 30.95 -21.66
C ALA A 888 34.11 29.46 -21.65
N ILE A 889 32.85 29.16 -21.36
CA ILE A 889 32.29 27.81 -21.44
C ILE A 889 32.31 27.28 -22.88
N HIS A 890 31.85 28.05 -23.87
CA HIS A 890 31.95 27.65 -25.28
C HIS A 890 33.40 27.43 -25.74
N HIS A 891 34.33 28.25 -25.27
CA HIS A 891 35.74 28.05 -25.58
C HIS A 891 36.28 26.75 -24.99
N LEU A 892 35.84 26.37 -23.77
CA LEU A 892 36.18 25.10 -23.14
C LEU A 892 35.55 23.91 -23.89
N GLU A 893 34.28 23.99 -24.29
CA GLU A 893 33.60 22.98 -25.10
C GLU A 893 34.33 22.75 -26.43
N ASN A 894 34.62 23.82 -27.17
CA ASN A 894 35.35 23.72 -28.42
C ASN A 894 36.72 23.09 -28.21
N ALA A 895 37.42 23.43 -27.13
CA ALA A 895 38.70 22.81 -26.81
C ALA A 895 38.56 21.30 -26.49
N LEU A 896 37.52 20.89 -25.77
CA LEU A 896 37.25 19.47 -25.44
C LEU A 896 37.07 18.62 -26.70
N TYR A 897 36.45 19.16 -27.75
CA TYR A 897 36.10 18.41 -28.96
C TYR A 897 36.97 18.72 -30.20
N ALA A 898 37.89 19.69 -30.13
CA ALA A 898 38.71 20.15 -31.27
C ALA A 898 39.64 19.09 -31.90
N THR A 899 39.94 17.97 -31.23
CA THR A 899 40.79 16.90 -31.78
C THR A 899 40.03 15.86 -32.62
N ALA A 900 38.73 16.08 -32.85
CA ALA A 900 37.88 15.15 -33.61
C ALA A 900 37.62 15.60 -35.07
N ALA A 901 38.32 16.62 -35.57
CA ALA A 901 38.29 17.08 -36.96
C ALA A 901 39.53 16.60 -37.75
#